data_AF-A0A9P7UXL2-F1
#
_entry.id   AF-A0A9P7UXL2-F1
#
_cell.length_a   1.000
_cell.length_b   1.000
_cell.length_c   1.000
_cell.angle_alpha   90.00
_cell.angle_beta   90.00
_cell.angle_gamma   90.00
#
_symmetry.space_group_name_H-M   'P 1'
#
loop_
_entity.id
_entity.type
_entity.pdbx_description
1 polymer ?
#
loop_
_entity_poly.entity_id
_entity_poly.type
_entity_poly.pdbx_seq_one_letter_code
_entity_poly.pdbx_strand_id
1 'polypeptide(L)'
;MSEENLSSWIGQQRRYKDVPAVVVRELKHRLKLSPASENLLPPDNLSIMNLLMYPIPSISGSLVFFSPSSWFFDDKPTHEISVTLGYPLPSKKLLNSLLDCVGQAMLDGRQSICIGSNPPARAIHVPFEVLTLWGRMIEAALAQAKWKKAMMWLDEVGGKRNAKDSVLKAKALVAKAQWRGRIQGLGSDLTFTEMADFLSREWLTGSHVDAMLRFASNRLSKDSKLSASHIITVSSLSQALSESPDLKADRQTYLRKVPKVVRSHGEQLEQSPTHTLWMVSHTPGHWTTTMISHNNREIKWGDSLNRPMPRNLGQSIKSWLNQHLPTTQYRLSREPLICATQNDSYSCGIIAVNTIKHHVFGDQLWTANDRETLRVCEFNTIMEYSLEYELQPLSELVSVDVDDEFEILEDRLPREQVQNDRPESGTNNANKSDAHLGPPNVGRLADYREPCLDGEMNNPASVMSPSNLVRLTSHSPHSKRKHSPSPVLEVGHKRPRKILAESNSTSKVFNGKGRSAIAKAALNAAVRDGTFKPNIKKWSNFVEKIKLLDANAEFDLKNKPRHVRHSLCGKWIVLSTVYDVSYFKGHLPRCKRDATLSNTPTLDTGMGMIQIVSRTQAETKDPKLPCTGLTKKDDPRIENYLKRTAVISAGADKSIHNIAAELYPGTPFNKLTQKRKDNVRLKQEQLHQWALFHKRGLVRAIGAKSCTGLMERFDGKDVPCHACRALLSHHPFQAAINKPIPEDRYRNFTPHLYQSAALGELYAKHAGLSELFENVC
;
A
#
# COMPACT_ATOMS: atom_id res chain seq x y z
N MET A 1 13.25 -16.28 -44.15
CA MET A 1 12.22 -15.32 -43.72
C MET A 1 12.69 -13.94 -44.11
N SER A 2 11.99 -13.31 -45.05
CA SER A 2 12.29 -11.96 -45.55
C SER A 2 12.31 -10.96 -44.40
N GLU A 3 13.25 -10.02 -44.41
CA GLU A 3 13.18 -8.80 -43.60
C GLU A 3 11.86 -8.10 -43.94
N GLU A 4 10.81 -8.35 -43.17
CA GLU A 4 9.60 -7.54 -43.23
C GLU A 4 10.02 -6.09 -42.98
N ASN A 5 9.86 -5.27 -44.00
CA ASN A 5 10.38 -3.92 -44.01
C ASN A 5 9.67 -3.10 -42.91
N LEU A 6 10.43 -2.57 -41.95
CA LEU A 6 9.93 -1.71 -40.87
C LEU A 6 9.07 -0.54 -41.39
N SER A 7 9.34 -0.08 -42.62
CA SER A 7 8.56 0.96 -43.30
C SER A 7 7.10 0.58 -43.56
N SER A 8 6.80 -0.72 -43.68
CA SER A 8 5.42 -1.23 -43.83
C SER A 8 4.61 -1.20 -42.53
N TRP A 9 5.27 -0.91 -41.40
CA TRP A 9 4.67 -0.85 -40.07
C TRP A 9 4.63 0.58 -39.51
N ILE A 10 5.75 1.29 -39.55
CA ILE A 10 5.89 2.64 -38.98
C ILE A 10 5.24 3.67 -39.90
N GLY A 11 4.38 4.53 -39.35
CA GLY A 11 3.61 5.55 -40.06
C GLY A 11 2.35 5.02 -40.77
N GLN A 12 2.07 3.73 -40.69
CA GLN A 12 0.97 3.07 -41.44
C GLN A 12 -0.33 2.94 -40.64
N GLN A 13 -0.49 3.71 -39.55
CA GLN A 13 -1.67 3.68 -38.66
C GLN A 13 -2.02 2.29 -38.12
N ARG A 14 -1.01 1.41 -37.99
CA ARG A 14 -1.18 0.07 -37.42
C ARG A 14 -1.28 0.14 -35.90
N ARG A 15 -1.90 -0.86 -35.30
CA ARG A 15 -1.99 -0.99 -33.84
C ARG A 15 -0.82 -1.78 -33.28
N TYR A 16 -0.26 -1.32 -32.16
CA TYR A 16 0.78 -2.04 -31.41
C TYR A 16 0.15 -3.18 -30.60
N LYS A 17 -0.36 -4.18 -31.31
CA LYS A 17 -0.93 -5.40 -30.74
C LYS A 17 -0.49 -6.57 -31.61
N ASP A 18 0.13 -7.58 -31.00
CA ASP A 18 0.62 -8.79 -31.68
C ASP A 18 1.56 -8.45 -32.87
N VAL A 19 2.47 -7.48 -32.64
CA VAL A 19 3.40 -6.99 -33.68
C VAL A 19 4.54 -7.99 -33.94
N PRO A 20 5.10 -8.04 -35.17
CA PRO A 20 6.23 -8.90 -35.47
C PRO A 20 7.47 -8.59 -34.62
N ALA A 21 8.33 -9.60 -34.44
CA ALA A 21 9.56 -9.48 -33.65
C ALA A 21 10.50 -8.36 -34.13
N VAL A 22 10.48 -7.99 -35.43
CA VAL A 22 11.26 -6.86 -35.95
C VAL A 22 10.81 -5.52 -35.37
N VAL A 23 9.51 -5.31 -35.18
CA VAL A 23 8.94 -4.09 -34.57
C VAL A 23 9.32 -4.01 -33.09
N VAL A 24 9.26 -5.15 -32.37
CA VAL A 24 9.69 -5.22 -30.96
C VAL A 24 11.18 -4.91 -30.81
N ARG A 25 12.02 -5.43 -31.70
CA ARG A 25 13.47 -5.16 -31.71
C ARG A 25 13.77 -3.68 -31.97
N GLU A 26 13.07 -3.06 -32.91
CA GLU A 26 13.22 -1.63 -33.19
C GLU A 26 12.82 -0.77 -31.99
N LEU A 27 11.72 -1.09 -31.30
CA LEU A 27 11.33 -0.37 -30.09
C LEU A 27 12.40 -0.52 -28.99
N LYS A 28 12.92 -1.74 -28.77
CA LYS A 28 14.01 -1.98 -27.82
C LYS A 28 15.27 -1.19 -28.20
N HIS A 29 15.58 -1.07 -29.49
CA HIS A 29 16.70 -0.29 -29.98
C HIS A 29 16.53 1.20 -29.65
N ARG A 30 15.36 1.79 -29.92
CA ARG A 30 15.06 3.21 -29.61
C ARG A 30 15.04 3.54 -28.12
N LEU A 31 14.77 2.55 -27.27
CA LEU A 31 14.78 2.69 -25.80
C LEU A 31 16.15 2.38 -25.17
N LYS A 32 17.09 1.80 -25.93
CA LYS A 32 18.43 1.50 -25.43
C LYS A 32 19.19 2.81 -25.21
N LEU A 33 19.82 2.95 -24.04
CA LEU A 33 20.66 4.10 -23.73
C LEU A 33 21.93 4.08 -24.59
N SER A 34 22.31 5.25 -25.11
CA SER A 34 23.64 5.48 -25.65
C SER A 34 24.70 5.50 -24.53
N PRO A 35 25.99 5.23 -24.82
CA PRO A 35 27.05 5.35 -23.82
C PRO A 35 27.13 6.75 -23.19
N ALA A 36 26.84 7.81 -23.95
CA ALA A 36 26.78 9.18 -23.41
C ALA A 36 25.63 9.35 -22.42
N SER A 37 24.49 8.73 -22.69
CA SER A 37 23.29 8.73 -21.85
C SER A 37 23.49 7.89 -20.58
N GLU A 38 24.21 6.76 -20.67
CA GLU A 38 24.58 5.92 -19.53
C GLU A 38 25.48 6.68 -18.54
N ASN A 39 26.41 7.50 -19.04
CA ASN A 39 27.29 8.34 -18.20
C ASN A 39 26.56 9.43 -17.40
N LEU A 40 25.28 9.69 -17.70
CA LEU A 40 24.45 10.60 -16.91
C LEU A 40 23.91 9.95 -15.64
N LEU A 41 23.84 8.61 -15.60
CA LEU A 41 23.31 7.86 -14.47
C LEU A 41 24.36 7.68 -13.36
N PRO A 42 23.93 7.61 -12.08
CA PRO A 42 24.83 7.12 -11.04
C PRO A 42 25.28 5.70 -11.40
N PRO A 43 26.60 5.41 -11.39
CA PRO A 43 27.11 4.06 -11.67
C PRO A 43 26.45 3.02 -10.75
N ASP A 44 26.21 1.82 -11.26
CA ASP A 44 25.51 0.77 -10.50
C ASP A 44 26.33 0.34 -9.26
N ASN A 45 27.66 0.36 -9.36
CA ASN A 45 28.61 0.09 -8.29
C ASN A 45 28.91 1.30 -7.39
N LEU A 46 28.23 2.44 -7.58
CA LEU A 46 28.43 3.61 -6.73
C LEU A 46 28.08 3.25 -5.28
N SER A 47 28.91 3.62 -4.31
CA SER A 47 28.58 3.34 -2.92
C SER A 47 27.30 4.07 -2.50
N ILE A 48 26.55 3.51 -1.54
CA ILE A 48 25.35 4.16 -1.00
C ILE A 48 25.70 5.56 -0.48
N MET A 49 26.82 5.72 0.22
CA MET A 49 27.25 7.03 0.73
C MET A 49 27.49 8.04 -0.40
N ASN A 50 28.10 7.62 -1.51
CA ASN A 50 28.28 8.49 -2.67
C ASN A 50 26.95 8.77 -3.39
N LEU A 51 26.03 7.79 -3.45
CA LEU A 51 24.67 8.03 -3.96
C LEU A 51 23.96 9.12 -3.17
N LEU A 52 24.12 9.19 -1.83
CA LEU A 52 23.48 10.23 -1.01
C LEU A 52 23.90 11.65 -1.39
N MET A 53 25.11 11.79 -1.91
CA MET A 53 25.69 13.04 -2.40
C MET A 53 25.47 13.27 -3.90
N TYR A 54 25.06 12.23 -4.64
CA TYR A 54 24.87 12.32 -6.08
C TYR A 54 23.70 13.27 -6.43
N PRO A 55 23.89 14.24 -7.35
CA PRO A 55 22.84 15.16 -7.74
C PRO A 55 21.80 14.44 -8.61
N ILE A 56 20.61 14.20 -8.05
CA ILE A 56 19.48 13.59 -8.78
C ILE A 56 18.34 14.61 -8.90
N PRO A 57 17.77 14.85 -10.08
CA PRO A 57 16.64 15.76 -10.23
C PRO A 57 15.44 15.28 -9.42
N SER A 58 14.68 16.21 -8.83
CA SER A 58 13.52 15.89 -8.01
C SER A 58 12.41 15.24 -8.83
N ILE A 59 11.70 14.25 -8.27
CA ILE A 59 10.50 13.67 -8.89
C ILE A 59 9.33 14.65 -8.76
N SER A 60 8.73 15.05 -9.88
CA SER A 60 7.56 15.92 -9.90
C SER A 60 6.27 15.18 -9.57
N GLY A 61 5.51 15.71 -8.62
CA GLY A 61 4.14 15.27 -8.32
C GLY A 61 3.06 15.90 -9.20
N SER A 62 3.39 16.93 -10.01
CA SER A 62 2.40 17.83 -10.64
C SER A 62 2.28 17.72 -12.16
N LEU A 63 3.07 16.88 -12.85
CA LEU A 63 3.09 16.77 -14.33
C LEU A 63 1.85 16.08 -14.96
N VAL A 64 0.72 15.97 -14.26
CA VAL A 64 -0.41 15.08 -14.62
C VAL A 64 -1.41 15.72 -15.59
N PHE A 65 -1.13 16.88 -16.19
CA PHE A 65 -2.15 17.63 -16.94
C PHE A 65 -2.35 17.18 -18.39
N PHE A 66 -1.52 16.30 -18.93
CA PHE A 66 -1.55 15.91 -20.34
C PHE A 66 -1.80 14.42 -20.55
N SER A 67 -2.47 14.08 -21.65
CA SER A 67 -2.59 12.70 -22.11
C SER A 67 -1.19 12.14 -22.41
N PRO A 68 -0.83 10.91 -22.01
CA PRO A 68 0.49 10.34 -22.29
C PRO A 68 0.87 10.42 -23.78
N SER A 69 -0.08 10.21 -24.69
CA SER A 69 0.16 10.28 -26.14
C SER A 69 0.55 11.67 -26.64
N SER A 70 0.17 12.76 -25.93
CA SER A 70 0.53 14.12 -26.35
C SER A 70 1.97 14.51 -25.99
N TRP A 71 2.75 13.59 -25.44
CA TRP A 71 4.18 13.78 -25.20
C TRP A 71 5.04 13.38 -26.39
N PHE A 72 4.47 12.67 -27.38
CA PHE A 72 5.20 12.16 -28.53
C PHE A 72 4.95 13.03 -29.76
N PHE A 73 6.01 13.36 -30.49
CA PHE A 73 5.99 14.31 -31.61
C PHE A 73 6.62 13.71 -32.86
N ASP A 74 6.19 14.20 -34.03
CA ASP A 74 6.71 13.78 -35.34
C ASP A 74 8.11 14.34 -35.59
N ASP A 75 8.46 15.44 -34.94
CA ASP A 75 9.75 16.09 -35.05
C ASP A 75 10.88 15.18 -34.58
N LYS A 76 12.02 15.26 -35.27
CA LYS A 76 13.26 14.62 -34.82
C LYS A 76 13.71 15.22 -33.48
N PRO A 77 14.42 14.46 -32.64
CA PRO A 77 15.07 15.03 -31.46
C PRO A 77 15.94 16.23 -31.85
N THR A 78 15.69 17.38 -31.20
CA THR A 78 16.43 18.63 -31.43
C THR A 78 17.43 18.92 -30.32
N HIS A 79 17.34 18.18 -29.20
CA HIS A 79 18.17 18.38 -28.03
C HIS A 79 18.81 17.06 -27.58
N GLU A 80 20.01 17.19 -27.04
CA GLU A 80 20.69 16.13 -26.29
C GLU A 80 19.87 15.72 -25.06
N ILE A 81 19.94 14.45 -24.70
CA ILE A 81 19.24 13.90 -23.53
C ILE A 81 19.72 14.54 -22.22
N SER A 82 20.94 15.07 -22.17
CA SER A 82 21.51 15.73 -20.97
C SER A 82 20.73 16.96 -20.53
N VAL A 83 20.04 17.64 -21.45
CA VAL A 83 19.16 18.79 -21.16
C VAL A 83 18.06 18.42 -20.16
N THR A 84 17.65 17.15 -20.15
CA THR A 84 16.59 16.65 -19.27
C THR A 84 16.95 16.64 -17.79
N LEU A 85 18.25 16.68 -17.44
CA LEU A 85 18.71 16.77 -16.06
C LEU A 85 18.39 18.12 -15.40
N GLY A 86 18.16 19.16 -16.19
CA GLY A 86 17.70 20.46 -15.70
C GLY A 86 16.21 20.50 -15.32
N TYR A 87 15.48 19.41 -15.56
CA TYR A 87 14.04 19.32 -15.34
C TYR A 87 13.70 18.31 -14.24
N PRO A 88 12.59 18.52 -13.51
CA PRO A 88 12.06 17.50 -12.61
C PRO A 88 11.73 16.20 -13.34
N LEU A 89 12.04 15.05 -12.73
CA LEU A 89 11.69 13.74 -13.26
C LEU A 89 10.15 13.57 -13.29
N PRO A 90 9.59 12.85 -14.27
CA PRO A 90 8.18 12.49 -14.23
C PRO A 90 7.87 11.57 -13.04
N SER A 91 6.63 11.54 -12.59
CA SER A 91 6.20 10.53 -11.62
C SER A 91 6.31 9.13 -12.22
N LYS A 92 6.57 8.10 -11.41
CA LYS A 92 6.60 6.68 -11.85
C LYS A 92 5.32 6.27 -12.58
N LYS A 93 4.16 6.79 -12.14
CA LYS A 93 2.88 6.54 -12.80
C LYS A 93 2.85 7.10 -14.21
N LEU A 94 3.28 8.36 -14.40
CA LEU A 94 3.35 8.98 -15.72
C LEU A 94 4.36 8.25 -16.63
N LEU A 95 5.55 7.92 -16.12
CA LEU A 95 6.54 7.18 -16.88
C LEU A 95 5.99 5.83 -17.36
N ASN A 96 5.31 5.07 -16.49
CA ASN A 96 4.66 3.83 -16.90
C ASN A 96 3.61 4.07 -17.98
N SER A 97 2.78 5.12 -17.86
CA SER A 97 1.81 5.45 -18.91
C SER A 97 2.44 5.86 -20.24
N LEU A 98 3.64 6.47 -20.23
CA LEU A 98 4.42 6.76 -21.44
C LEU A 98 4.99 5.48 -22.04
N LEU A 99 5.54 4.57 -21.21
CA LEU A 99 6.03 3.26 -21.64
C LEU A 99 4.90 2.36 -22.17
N ASP A 100 3.68 2.50 -21.66
CA ASP A 100 2.52 1.73 -22.15
C ASP A 100 2.10 2.16 -23.56
N CYS A 101 2.35 3.41 -23.96
CA CYS A 101 1.96 3.92 -25.28
C CYS A 101 3.11 4.19 -26.25
N VAL A 102 4.38 4.06 -25.83
CA VAL A 102 5.56 4.31 -26.68
C VAL A 102 5.60 3.41 -27.93
N GLY A 103 5.15 2.16 -27.80
CA GLY A 103 5.07 1.24 -28.95
C GLY A 103 4.08 1.73 -30.01
N GLN A 104 2.91 2.22 -29.58
CA GLN A 104 1.94 2.83 -30.49
C GLN A 104 2.46 4.14 -31.07
N ALA A 105 3.08 5.00 -30.25
CA ALA A 105 3.67 6.26 -30.71
C ALA A 105 4.74 6.01 -31.79
N MET A 106 5.59 5.00 -31.60
CA MET A 106 6.57 4.58 -32.62
C MET A 106 5.89 4.15 -33.93
N LEU A 107 4.85 3.32 -33.86
CA LEU A 107 4.08 2.90 -35.05
C LEU A 107 3.34 4.04 -35.72
N ASP A 108 2.91 5.04 -34.97
CA ASP A 108 2.27 6.25 -35.50
C ASP A 108 3.27 7.19 -36.19
N GLY A 109 4.57 6.86 -36.20
CA GLY A 109 5.61 7.65 -36.85
C GLY A 109 6.23 8.73 -35.95
N ARG A 110 5.93 8.73 -34.64
CA ARG A 110 6.53 9.67 -33.69
C ARG A 110 8.02 9.39 -33.55
N GLN A 111 8.83 10.45 -33.49
CA GLN A 111 10.30 10.39 -33.49
C GLN A 111 10.93 10.92 -32.19
N SER A 112 10.22 11.75 -31.43
CA SER A 112 10.74 12.38 -30.21
C SER A 112 9.71 12.47 -29.10
N ILE A 113 10.20 12.77 -27.90
CA ILE A 113 9.42 13.12 -26.71
C ILE A 113 9.64 14.60 -26.42
N CYS A 114 8.56 15.34 -26.18
CA CYS A 114 8.62 16.75 -25.84
C CYS A 114 8.61 16.95 -24.31
N ILE A 115 9.54 17.78 -23.84
CA ILE A 115 9.68 18.19 -22.45
C ILE A 115 9.51 19.72 -22.38
N GLY A 116 8.68 20.19 -21.45
CA GLY A 116 8.47 21.62 -21.20
C GLY A 116 7.00 22.05 -21.23
N SER A 117 6.74 23.27 -20.75
CA SER A 117 5.41 23.86 -20.68
C SER A 117 4.95 24.34 -22.06
N ASN A 118 3.70 24.08 -22.40
CA ASN A 118 2.98 24.78 -23.47
C ASN A 118 2.95 26.30 -23.12
N PRO A 119 3.32 27.26 -24.00
CA PRO A 119 3.37 27.20 -25.47
C PRO A 119 4.62 26.54 -26.11
N PRO A 120 4.51 26.05 -27.36
CA PRO A 120 5.54 25.24 -28.06
C PRO A 120 6.84 25.99 -28.41
N ALA A 121 6.92 27.31 -28.22
CA ALA A 121 8.07 28.12 -28.62
C ALA A 121 9.39 27.73 -27.92
N ARG A 122 9.34 26.91 -26.87
CA ARG A 122 10.51 26.34 -26.17
C ARG A 122 10.37 24.84 -25.93
N ALA A 123 9.69 24.13 -26.83
CA ALA A 123 9.56 22.69 -26.76
C ALA A 123 10.93 22.01 -26.91
N ILE A 124 11.29 21.16 -25.94
CA ILE A 124 12.53 20.39 -25.98
C ILE A 124 12.20 18.99 -26.47
N HIS A 125 12.66 18.65 -27.68
CA HIS A 125 12.45 17.34 -28.28
C HIS A 125 13.67 16.45 -28.05
N VAL A 126 13.49 15.36 -27.33
CA VAL A 126 14.54 14.40 -26.97
C VAL A 126 14.23 13.00 -27.52
N PRO A 127 15.23 12.12 -27.69
CA PRO A 127 15.02 10.76 -28.18
C PRO A 127 14.23 9.88 -27.20
N PHE A 128 13.70 8.75 -27.68
CA PHE A 128 12.89 7.82 -26.89
C PHE A 128 13.66 7.20 -25.71
N GLU A 129 14.99 7.08 -25.82
CA GLU A 129 15.86 6.57 -24.75
C GLU A 129 15.75 7.38 -23.44
N VAL A 130 15.22 8.61 -23.47
CA VAL A 130 14.89 9.39 -22.27
C VAL A 130 13.96 8.66 -21.31
N LEU A 131 13.05 7.80 -21.81
CA LEU A 131 12.16 7.03 -20.95
C LEU A 131 12.92 6.03 -20.09
N THR A 132 13.95 5.39 -20.66
CA THR A 132 14.85 4.48 -19.94
C THR A 132 15.71 5.26 -18.95
N LEU A 133 16.27 6.41 -19.35
CA LEU A 133 17.05 7.28 -18.48
C LEU A 133 16.22 7.71 -17.26
N TRP A 134 15.00 8.20 -17.47
CA TRP A 134 14.08 8.57 -16.39
C TRP A 134 13.73 7.40 -15.49
N GLY A 135 13.51 6.20 -16.04
CA GLY A 135 13.27 5.00 -15.23
C GLY A 135 14.41 4.73 -14.25
N ARG A 136 15.65 4.76 -14.75
CA ARG A 136 16.87 4.55 -13.95
C ARG A 136 17.12 5.67 -12.94
N MET A 137 16.87 6.92 -13.33
CA MET A 137 16.98 8.09 -12.44
C MET A 137 15.93 8.09 -11.33
N ILE A 138 14.68 7.71 -11.64
CA ILE A 138 13.62 7.59 -10.63
C ILE A 138 13.96 6.49 -9.63
N GLU A 139 14.49 5.36 -10.09
CA GLU A 139 14.99 4.29 -9.21
C GLU A 139 16.08 4.81 -8.26
N ALA A 140 17.09 5.49 -8.79
CA ALA A 140 18.15 6.10 -7.99
C ALA A 140 17.63 7.17 -7.01
N ALA A 141 16.69 8.02 -7.44
CA ALA A 141 16.06 9.03 -6.59
C ALA A 141 15.29 8.39 -5.42
N LEU A 142 14.56 7.30 -5.67
CA LEU A 142 13.84 6.56 -4.64
C LEU A 142 14.80 5.87 -3.67
N ALA A 143 15.86 5.24 -4.19
CA ALA A 143 16.93 4.65 -3.38
C ALA A 143 17.60 5.70 -2.49
N GLN A 144 17.99 6.84 -3.06
CA GLN A 144 18.59 7.96 -2.33
C GLN A 144 17.66 8.47 -1.21
N ALA A 145 16.38 8.68 -1.52
CA ALA A 145 15.40 9.13 -0.51
C ALA A 145 15.20 8.10 0.61
N LYS A 146 15.24 6.80 0.29
CA LYS A 146 15.11 5.72 1.27
C LYS A 146 16.33 5.65 2.18
N TRP A 147 17.53 5.71 1.62
CA TRP A 147 18.78 5.71 2.37
C TRP A 147 18.97 6.97 3.22
N LYS A 148 18.55 8.16 2.74
CA LYS A 148 18.52 9.37 3.58
C LYS A 148 17.71 9.16 4.86
N LYS A 149 16.53 8.55 4.75
CA LYS A 149 15.70 8.22 5.93
C LYS A 149 16.37 7.19 6.85
N ALA A 150 16.99 6.16 6.28
CA ALA A 150 17.71 5.14 7.04
C ALA A 150 18.90 5.73 7.82
N MET A 151 19.67 6.64 7.22
CA MET A 151 20.78 7.31 7.89
C MET A 151 20.31 8.22 9.02
N MET A 152 19.23 8.99 8.82
CA MET A 152 18.61 9.78 9.89
C MET A 152 18.12 8.91 11.05
N TRP A 153 17.56 7.74 10.75
CA TRP A 153 17.12 6.78 11.76
C TRP A 153 18.31 6.15 12.51
N LEU A 154 19.41 5.84 11.82
CA LEU A 154 20.65 5.37 12.46
C LEU A 154 21.22 6.42 13.42
N ASP A 155 21.17 7.70 13.07
CA ASP A 155 21.58 8.79 13.97
C ASP A 155 20.72 8.85 15.23
N GLU A 156 19.39 8.69 15.08
CA GLU A 156 18.44 8.60 16.20
C GLU A 156 18.77 7.42 17.14
N VAL A 157 19.02 6.24 16.56
CA VAL A 157 19.30 5.01 17.31
C VAL A 157 20.69 5.05 17.97
N GLY A 158 21.68 5.68 17.32
CA GLY A 158 23.05 5.82 17.84
C GLY A 158 23.17 6.60 19.15
N GLY A 159 22.14 7.38 19.52
CA GLY A 159 22.06 8.02 20.84
C GLY A 159 21.85 7.03 22.00
N LYS A 160 21.48 5.77 21.73
CA LYS A 160 21.29 4.73 22.74
C LYS A 160 22.62 4.03 23.05
N ARG A 161 22.95 3.92 24.34
CA ARG A 161 24.24 3.36 24.82
C ARG A 161 24.51 1.95 24.31
N ASN A 162 23.48 1.10 24.20
CA ASN A 162 23.60 -0.30 23.77
C ASN A 162 23.60 -0.51 22.25
N ALA A 163 23.39 0.54 21.44
CA ALA A 163 23.35 0.43 19.98
C ALA A 163 24.55 1.08 19.27
N LYS A 164 25.38 1.82 20.01
CA LYS A 164 26.43 2.69 19.45
C LYS A 164 27.38 1.94 18.51
N ASP A 165 27.90 0.80 18.93
CA ASP A 165 28.89 0.05 18.16
C ASP A 165 28.26 -0.60 16.91
N SER A 166 27.07 -1.18 17.06
CA SER A 166 26.30 -1.73 15.93
C SER A 166 25.95 -0.66 14.90
N VAL A 167 25.60 0.56 15.34
CA VAL A 167 25.30 1.70 14.46
C VAL A 167 26.57 2.17 13.74
N LEU A 168 27.70 2.29 14.44
CA LEU A 168 28.97 2.66 13.81
C LEU A 168 29.36 1.66 12.73
N LYS A 169 29.22 0.36 13.03
CA LYS A 169 29.43 -0.73 12.09
C LYS A 169 28.49 -0.65 10.88
N ALA A 170 27.20 -0.41 11.10
CA ALA A 170 26.22 -0.26 10.02
C ALA A 170 26.60 0.89 9.07
N LYS A 171 27.00 2.05 9.62
CA LYS A 171 27.47 3.18 8.81
C LYS A 171 28.71 2.84 7.99
N ALA A 172 29.65 2.08 8.56
CA ALA A 172 30.84 1.63 7.82
C ALA A 172 30.48 0.68 6.66
N LEU A 173 29.50 -0.20 6.85
CA LEU A 173 29.01 -1.09 5.79
C LEU A 173 28.27 -0.31 4.69
N VAL A 174 27.42 0.65 5.07
CA VAL A 174 26.75 1.55 4.11
C VAL A 174 27.76 2.35 3.27
N ALA A 175 28.88 2.76 3.86
CA ALA A 175 29.92 3.47 3.13
C ALA A 175 30.63 2.63 2.04
N LYS A 176 30.66 1.30 2.22
CA LYS A 176 31.33 0.36 1.30
C LYS A 176 30.37 -0.23 0.26
N ALA A 177 29.13 -0.50 0.66
CA ALA A 177 28.19 -1.22 -0.19
C ALA A 177 27.68 -0.39 -1.38
N GLN A 178 27.52 -1.06 -2.52
CA GLN A 178 26.90 -0.48 -3.71
C GLN A 178 25.42 -0.17 -3.48
N TRP A 179 24.90 0.88 -4.12
CA TRP A 179 23.51 1.27 -3.93
C TRP A 179 22.51 0.40 -4.70
N ARG A 180 22.96 -0.14 -5.83
CA ARG A 180 22.17 -0.96 -6.73
C ARG A 180 22.76 -2.36 -6.80
N GLY A 181 21.89 -3.34 -6.95
CA GLY A 181 22.27 -4.74 -7.01
C GLY A 181 21.45 -5.56 -6.03
N ARG A 182 21.69 -6.86 -6.08
CA ARG A 182 21.10 -7.84 -5.16
C ARG A 182 22.13 -8.25 -4.12
N ILE A 183 21.65 -8.56 -2.93
CA ILE A 183 22.44 -9.18 -1.86
C ILE A 183 22.80 -10.60 -2.31
N GLN A 184 24.09 -10.88 -2.40
CA GLN A 184 24.63 -12.14 -2.93
C GLN A 184 24.81 -13.18 -1.81
N GLY A 185 25.01 -14.44 -2.22
CA GLY A 185 25.35 -15.56 -1.32
C GLY A 185 24.20 -16.06 -0.43
N LEU A 186 23.07 -15.36 -0.37
CA LEU A 186 21.91 -15.73 0.45
C LEU A 186 20.72 -16.21 -0.38
N GLY A 187 20.83 -16.49 -1.69
CA GLY A 187 19.70 -17.03 -2.48
C GLY A 187 18.37 -16.27 -2.30
N SER A 188 18.44 -14.95 -2.04
CA SER A 188 17.28 -14.10 -1.74
C SER A 188 17.17 -13.01 -2.81
N ASP A 189 15.94 -12.59 -3.12
CA ASP A 189 15.70 -11.50 -4.06
C ASP A 189 16.01 -10.10 -3.49
N LEU A 190 16.56 -10.04 -2.27
CA LEU A 190 16.76 -8.80 -1.52
C LEU A 190 17.77 -7.89 -2.21
N THR A 191 17.40 -6.62 -2.40
CA THR A 191 18.28 -5.61 -3.01
C THR A 191 19.00 -4.77 -1.95
N PHE A 192 20.11 -4.13 -2.33
CA PHE A 192 20.79 -3.17 -1.44
C PHE A 192 19.84 -2.04 -1.01
N THR A 193 18.98 -1.53 -1.91
CA THR A 193 17.99 -0.51 -1.55
C THR A 193 16.93 -1.04 -0.56
N GLU A 194 16.57 -2.31 -0.61
CA GLU A 194 15.66 -2.92 0.37
C GLU A 194 16.31 -3.07 1.74
N MET A 195 17.61 -3.32 1.83
CA MET A 195 18.32 -3.39 3.12
C MET A 195 18.13 -2.16 4.01
N ALA A 196 17.85 -0.99 3.43
CA ALA A 196 17.49 0.21 4.17
C ALA A 196 16.23 0.04 5.07
N ASP A 197 15.35 -0.91 4.77
CA ASP A 197 14.16 -1.19 5.60
C ASP A 197 14.53 -1.81 6.94
N PHE A 198 15.62 -2.58 7.05
CA PHE A 198 16.13 -3.00 8.36
C PHE A 198 16.45 -1.78 9.23
N LEU A 199 16.96 -0.71 8.62
CA LEU A 199 17.34 0.53 9.29
C LEU A 199 16.17 1.53 9.36
N SER A 200 14.98 1.02 9.66
CA SER A 200 13.75 1.80 9.72
C SER A 200 12.71 1.17 10.64
N ARG A 201 11.53 1.80 10.74
CA ARG A 201 10.34 1.26 11.43
C ARG A 201 9.30 0.69 10.45
N GLU A 202 9.72 0.39 9.22
CA GLU A 202 8.87 -0.21 8.19
C GLU A 202 8.78 -1.73 8.38
N TRP A 203 7.74 -2.30 7.77
CA TRP A 203 7.52 -3.74 7.76
C TRP A 203 8.56 -4.45 6.90
N LEU A 204 9.08 -5.55 7.41
CA LEU A 204 9.95 -6.43 6.63
C LEU A 204 9.13 -7.29 5.67
N THR A 205 9.60 -7.37 4.43
CA THR A 205 9.01 -8.22 3.38
C THR A 205 9.48 -9.67 3.53
N GLY A 206 8.91 -10.59 2.72
CA GLY A 206 9.36 -11.98 2.69
C GLY A 206 10.85 -12.13 2.40
N SER A 207 11.39 -11.35 1.46
CA SER A 207 12.82 -11.38 1.11
C SER A 207 13.73 -11.02 2.29
N HIS A 208 13.31 -10.10 3.17
CA HIS A 208 14.06 -9.76 4.38
C HIS A 208 14.05 -10.92 5.38
N VAL A 209 12.89 -11.54 5.58
CA VAL A 209 12.73 -12.68 6.48
C VAL A 209 13.51 -13.89 5.98
N ASP A 210 13.46 -14.17 4.68
CA ASP A 210 14.20 -15.26 4.05
C ASP A 210 15.71 -15.02 4.11
N ALA A 211 16.20 -13.80 3.93
CA ALA A 211 17.62 -13.48 4.12
C ALA A 211 18.08 -13.77 5.55
N MET A 212 17.30 -13.38 6.56
CA MET A 212 17.60 -13.70 7.97
C MET A 212 17.56 -15.22 8.24
N LEU A 213 16.60 -15.94 7.65
CA LEU A 213 16.47 -17.39 7.79
C LEU A 213 17.62 -18.13 7.12
N ARG A 214 18.01 -17.75 5.90
CA ARG A 214 19.14 -18.38 5.20
C ARG A 214 20.46 -18.11 5.90
N PHE A 215 20.65 -16.92 6.48
CA PHE A 215 21.79 -16.68 7.35
C PHE A 215 21.75 -17.60 8.58
N ALA A 216 20.59 -17.76 9.24
CA ALA A 216 20.44 -18.68 10.35
C ALA A 216 20.70 -20.15 9.94
N SER A 217 20.25 -20.58 8.75
CA SER A 217 20.55 -21.91 8.21
C SER A 217 22.04 -22.10 7.92
N ASN A 218 22.75 -21.07 7.45
CA ASN A 218 24.21 -21.13 7.28
C ASN A 218 24.95 -21.17 8.61
N ARG A 219 24.50 -20.41 9.62
CA ARG A 219 25.04 -20.55 10.99
C ARG A 219 24.81 -21.97 11.53
N LEU A 220 23.66 -22.56 11.25
CA LEU A 220 23.32 -23.93 11.64
C LEU A 220 24.22 -24.96 10.96
N SER A 221 24.47 -24.84 9.65
CA SER A 221 25.32 -25.80 8.92
C SER A 221 26.79 -25.81 9.38
N LYS A 222 27.26 -24.69 9.95
CA LYS A 222 28.60 -24.59 10.55
C LYS A 222 28.70 -25.22 11.94
N ASP A 223 27.59 -25.50 12.62
CA ASP A 223 27.55 -26.18 13.91
C ASP A 223 27.06 -27.62 13.72
N SER A 224 27.99 -28.57 13.63
CA SER A 224 27.68 -29.98 13.36
C SER A 224 26.78 -30.62 14.42
N LYS A 225 26.79 -30.11 15.66
CA LYS A 225 25.97 -30.64 16.75
C LYS A 225 24.52 -30.18 16.58
N LEU A 226 24.33 -28.90 16.29
CA LEU A 226 22.98 -28.34 16.09
C LEU A 226 22.38 -28.79 14.76
N SER A 227 23.18 -28.88 13.68
CA SER A 227 22.71 -29.32 12.37
C SER A 227 22.22 -30.77 12.37
N ALA A 228 22.70 -31.60 13.29
CA ALA A 228 22.25 -32.99 13.47
C ALA A 228 20.87 -33.11 14.15
N SER A 229 20.30 -32.00 14.66
CA SER A 229 19.02 -32.01 15.37
C SER A 229 18.04 -30.93 14.92
N HIS A 230 18.44 -30.03 14.02
CA HIS A 230 17.60 -28.91 13.60
C HIS A 230 17.61 -28.73 12.08
N ILE A 231 16.48 -28.27 11.55
CA ILE A 231 16.32 -27.83 10.17
C ILE A 231 15.68 -26.45 10.22
N ILE A 232 16.28 -25.45 9.58
CA ILE A 232 15.69 -24.11 9.42
C ILE A 232 15.34 -23.93 7.95
N THR A 233 14.06 -23.69 7.67
CA THR A 233 13.54 -23.51 6.31
C THR A 233 13.23 -22.04 6.04
N VAL A 234 13.20 -21.67 4.76
CA VAL A 234 12.68 -20.37 4.31
C VAL A 234 11.15 -20.28 4.42
N SER A 235 10.60 -19.08 4.28
CA SER A 235 9.15 -18.82 4.44
C SER A 235 8.28 -19.46 3.34
N SER A 236 8.86 -19.76 2.18
CA SER A 236 8.16 -20.37 1.03
C SER A 236 7.52 -21.73 1.36
N LEU A 237 8.09 -22.52 2.28
CA LEU A 237 7.48 -23.76 2.74
C LEU A 237 6.12 -23.52 3.38
N SER A 238 6.03 -22.56 4.30
CA SER A 238 4.76 -22.24 5.00
C SER A 238 3.69 -21.71 4.06
N GLN A 239 4.11 -20.92 3.06
CA GLN A 239 3.23 -20.39 2.02
C GLN A 239 2.71 -21.53 1.15
N ALA A 240 3.61 -22.37 0.63
CA ALA A 240 3.24 -23.51 -0.20
C ALA A 240 2.33 -24.50 0.56
N LEU A 241 2.56 -24.72 1.86
CA LEU A 241 1.65 -25.51 2.70
C LEU A 241 0.25 -24.88 2.81
N SER A 242 0.17 -23.55 2.91
CA SER A 242 -1.12 -22.85 3.02
C SER A 242 -1.91 -22.82 1.71
N GLU A 243 -1.20 -22.81 0.58
CA GLU A 243 -1.78 -22.63 -0.76
C GLU A 243 -2.04 -23.95 -1.50
N SER A 244 -1.48 -25.07 -1.05
CA SER A 244 -1.60 -26.37 -1.73
C SER A 244 -2.89 -27.12 -1.36
N PRO A 245 -3.89 -27.22 -2.24
CA PRO A 245 -5.12 -27.97 -1.96
C PRO A 245 -4.89 -29.48 -1.95
N ASP A 246 -3.88 -29.97 -2.67
CA ASP A 246 -3.60 -31.39 -2.88
C ASP A 246 -2.81 -32.05 -1.72
N LEU A 247 -2.59 -31.35 -0.59
CA LEU A 247 -1.93 -31.96 0.59
C LEU A 247 -2.71 -33.14 1.18
N LYS A 248 -4.01 -33.20 0.93
CA LYS A 248 -4.92 -34.28 1.36
C LYS A 248 -5.21 -35.29 0.25
N ALA A 249 -4.62 -35.12 -0.94
CA ALA A 249 -4.82 -36.04 -2.04
C ALA A 249 -4.15 -37.39 -1.76
N ASP A 250 -4.42 -38.38 -2.61
CA ASP A 250 -3.67 -39.63 -2.62
C ASP A 250 -2.18 -39.36 -2.91
N ARG A 251 -1.31 -40.29 -2.50
CA ARG A 251 0.15 -40.11 -2.60
C ARG A 251 0.62 -39.82 -4.03
N GLN A 252 0.00 -40.42 -5.05
CA GLN A 252 0.39 -40.19 -6.45
C GLN A 252 0.05 -38.75 -6.89
N THR A 253 -1.14 -38.28 -6.55
CA THR A 253 -1.55 -36.89 -6.81
C THR A 253 -0.69 -35.90 -6.03
N TYR A 254 -0.39 -36.19 -4.76
CA TYR A 254 0.51 -35.39 -3.92
C TYR A 254 1.89 -35.22 -4.59
N LEU A 255 2.54 -36.33 -4.97
CA LEU A 255 3.87 -36.30 -5.58
C LEU A 255 3.92 -35.52 -6.90
N ARG A 256 2.84 -35.56 -7.69
CA ARG A 256 2.79 -34.87 -8.99
C ARG A 256 2.48 -33.38 -8.89
N LYS A 257 1.57 -32.99 -7.98
CA LYS A 257 1.01 -31.62 -7.96
C LYS A 257 1.60 -30.71 -6.89
N VAL A 258 2.12 -31.27 -5.81
CA VAL A 258 2.63 -30.45 -4.70
C VAL A 258 4.03 -29.94 -5.02
N PRO A 259 4.33 -28.64 -4.75
CA PRO A 259 5.64 -28.05 -5.04
C PRO A 259 6.81 -28.86 -4.48
N LYS A 260 7.91 -28.93 -5.24
CA LYS A 260 9.13 -29.68 -4.85
C LYS A 260 9.65 -29.28 -3.47
N VAL A 261 9.58 -27.99 -3.10
CA VAL A 261 10.00 -27.50 -1.77
C VAL A 261 9.22 -28.15 -0.62
N VAL A 262 7.92 -28.43 -0.81
CA VAL A 262 7.09 -29.09 0.23
C VAL A 262 7.42 -30.58 0.32
N ARG A 263 7.75 -31.22 -0.81
CA ARG A 263 8.12 -32.64 -0.85
C ARG A 263 9.49 -32.89 -0.23
N SER A 264 10.51 -32.17 -0.70
CA SER A 264 11.90 -32.26 -0.23
C SER A 264 12.05 -32.09 1.29
N HIS A 265 11.42 -31.08 1.88
CA HIS A 265 11.47 -30.90 3.34
C HIS A 265 10.73 -32.00 4.12
N GLY A 266 9.70 -32.59 3.51
CA GLY A 266 8.98 -33.73 4.10
C GLY A 266 9.82 -35.00 4.08
N GLU A 267 10.47 -35.27 2.95
CA GLU A 267 11.43 -36.36 2.75
C GLU A 267 12.64 -36.20 3.69
N GLN A 268 13.15 -34.98 3.85
CA GLN A 268 14.23 -34.69 4.79
C GLN A 268 13.84 -35.00 6.24
N LEU A 269 12.61 -34.66 6.63
CA LEU A 269 12.09 -34.96 7.96
C LEU A 269 11.82 -36.47 8.16
N GLU A 270 11.45 -37.19 7.09
CA GLU A 270 11.32 -38.65 7.09
C GLU A 270 12.67 -39.34 7.30
N GLN A 271 13.71 -38.87 6.62
CA GLN A 271 15.08 -39.39 6.74
C GLN A 271 15.74 -39.05 8.09
N SER A 272 15.21 -38.05 8.79
CA SER A 272 15.86 -37.44 9.95
C SER A 272 14.94 -37.40 11.18
N PRO A 273 14.61 -38.57 11.79
CA PRO A 273 13.58 -38.68 12.82
C PRO A 273 13.93 -37.95 14.12
N THR A 274 15.18 -37.51 14.32
CA THR A 274 15.58 -36.73 15.50
C THR A 274 15.40 -35.22 15.31
N HIS A 275 15.13 -34.77 14.08
CA HIS A 275 15.22 -33.35 13.76
C HIS A 275 13.97 -32.57 14.20
N THR A 276 14.21 -31.32 14.57
CA THR A 276 13.18 -30.31 14.78
C THR A 276 13.22 -29.33 13.61
N LEU A 277 12.10 -29.22 12.89
CA LEU A 277 11.96 -28.31 11.77
C LEU A 277 11.39 -26.96 12.24
N TRP A 278 12.04 -25.89 11.81
CA TRP A 278 11.69 -24.50 12.10
C TRP A 278 11.34 -23.77 10.82
N MET A 279 10.21 -23.06 10.83
CA MET A 279 9.81 -22.20 9.72
C MET A 279 9.15 -20.93 10.23
N VAL A 280 9.25 -19.86 9.44
CA VAL A 280 8.44 -18.65 9.65
C VAL A 280 7.24 -18.71 8.72
N SER A 281 6.07 -18.32 9.24
CA SER A 281 4.81 -18.27 8.51
C SER A 281 4.32 -16.84 8.37
N HIS A 282 3.78 -16.50 7.19
CA HIS A 282 3.10 -15.24 6.96
C HIS A 282 1.58 -15.43 7.07
N THR A 283 0.99 -14.84 8.11
CA THR A 283 -0.46 -14.62 8.17
C THR A 283 -0.75 -13.22 7.65
N PRO A 284 -1.98 -12.88 7.19
CA PRO A 284 -2.26 -11.57 6.60
C PRO A 284 -1.77 -10.40 7.47
N GLY A 285 -0.63 -9.83 7.06
CA GLY A 285 0.05 -8.73 7.72
C GLY A 285 0.73 -9.05 9.06
N HIS A 286 1.16 -10.29 9.27
CA HIS A 286 1.86 -10.68 10.50
C HIS A 286 2.75 -11.92 10.31
N TRP A 287 3.98 -11.86 10.81
CA TRP A 287 4.96 -12.94 10.78
C TRP A 287 4.97 -13.72 12.09
N THR A 288 5.04 -15.04 12.01
CA THR A 288 4.96 -15.96 13.17
C THR A 288 5.91 -17.13 13.00
N THR A 289 6.23 -17.83 14.08
CA THR A 289 7.15 -18.97 14.07
C THR A 289 6.40 -20.27 14.28
N THR A 290 6.71 -21.28 13.48
CA THR A 290 6.22 -22.65 13.67
C THR A 290 7.39 -23.57 13.94
N MET A 291 7.27 -24.40 14.98
CA MET A 291 8.21 -25.46 15.32
C MET A 291 7.51 -26.81 15.16
N ILE A 292 8.15 -27.75 14.48
CA ILE A 292 7.69 -29.14 14.35
C ILE A 292 8.76 -30.03 14.96
N SER A 293 8.47 -30.60 16.13
CA SER A 293 9.38 -31.52 16.81
C SER A 293 8.97 -32.95 16.52
N HIS A 294 9.83 -33.69 15.82
CA HIS A 294 9.59 -35.11 15.54
C HIS A 294 9.61 -35.93 16.84
N ASN A 295 10.62 -35.72 17.68
CA ASN A 295 10.78 -36.44 18.96
C ASN A 295 9.55 -36.33 19.86
N ASN A 296 9.00 -35.12 19.99
CA ASN A 296 7.83 -34.88 20.83
C ASN A 296 6.49 -35.10 20.10
N ARG A 297 6.53 -35.33 18.78
CA ARG A 297 5.35 -35.40 17.89
C ARG A 297 4.44 -34.19 18.05
N GLU A 298 5.05 -33.01 18.14
CA GLU A 298 4.38 -31.77 18.48
C GLU A 298 4.63 -30.67 17.46
N ILE A 299 3.56 -29.92 17.20
CA ILE A 299 3.60 -28.66 16.46
C ILE A 299 3.41 -27.56 17.50
N LYS A 300 4.36 -26.63 17.63
CA LYS A 300 4.25 -25.43 18.47
C LYS A 300 4.15 -24.18 17.61
N TRP A 301 3.38 -23.20 18.10
CA TRP A 301 3.10 -21.94 17.43
C TRP A 301 3.59 -20.78 18.30
N GLY A 302 4.46 -19.95 17.73
CA GLY A 302 4.99 -18.73 18.34
C GLY A 302 4.43 -17.52 17.61
N ASP A 303 3.64 -16.72 18.32
CA ASP A 303 3.08 -15.48 17.81
C ASP A 303 3.33 -14.37 18.83
N SER A 304 4.08 -13.36 18.41
CA SER A 304 4.46 -12.22 19.25
C SER A 304 3.27 -11.35 19.70
N LEU A 305 2.11 -11.48 19.05
CA LEU A 305 0.85 -10.84 19.40
C LEU A 305 -0.11 -11.82 20.10
N ASN A 306 0.36 -13.00 20.48
CA ASN A 306 -0.39 -14.04 21.18
C ASN A 306 -1.69 -14.45 20.46
N ARG A 307 -1.69 -14.48 19.12
CA ARG A 307 -2.84 -14.96 18.34
C ARG A 307 -2.75 -16.47 18.18
N PRO A 308 -3.89 -17.18 18.14
CA PRO A 308 -3.90 -18.61 17.89
C PRO A 308 -3.49 -18.91 16.45
N MET A 309 -2.85 -20.05 16.23
CA MET A 309 -2.51 -20.54 14.90
C MET A 309 -3.76 -20.62 14.00
N PRO A 310 -3.69 -20.12 12.75
CA PRO A 310 -4.77 -20.30 11.79
C PRO A 310 -5.11 -21.78 11.59
N ARG A 311 -6.40 -22.12 11.70
CA ARG A 311 -6.87 -23.53 11.64
C ARG A 311 -6.48 -24.21 10.32
N ASN A 312 -6.56 -23.47 9.21
CA ASN A 312 -6.18 -23.96 7.89
C ASN A 312 -4.70 -24.31 7.80
N LEU A 313 -3.81 -23.46 8.32
CA LEU A 313 -2.37 -23.73 8.36
C LEU A 313 -2.08 -24.96 9.21
N GLY A 314 -2.63 -25.03 10.43
CA GLY A 314 -2.46 -26.18 11.31
C GLY A 314 -2.97 -27.51 10.71
N GLN A 315 -4.09 -27.49 9.98
CA GLN A 315 -4.58 -28.65 9.26
C GLN A 315 -3.71 -29.02 8.05
N SER A 316 -3.16 -28.03 7.36
CA SER A 316 -2.30 -28.24 6.19
C SER A 316 -0.97 -28.86 6.59
N ILE A 317 -0.35 -28.36 7.67
CA ILE A 317 0.86 -28.96 8.27
C ILE A 317 0.58 -30.43 8.66
N LYS A 318 -0.53 -30.71 9.34
CA LYS A 318 -0.89 -32.09 9.70
C LYS A 318 -1.09 -32.99 8.48
N SER A 319 -1.77 -32.48 7.45
CA SER A 319 -2.01 -33.25 6.23
C SER A 319 -0.69 -33.55 5.51
N TRP A 320 0.20 -32.57 5.42
CA TRP A 320 1.54 -32.74 4.88
C TRP A 320 2.38 -33.75 5.67
N LEU A 321 2.41 -33.64 7.00
CA LEU A 321 3.12 -34.61 7.85
C LEU A 321 2.58 -36.02 7.68
N ASN A 322 1.27 -36.20 7.51
CA ASN A 322 0.69 -37.53 7.25
C ASN A 322 1.11 -38.13 5.90
N GLN A 323 1.51 -37.32 4.91
CA GLN A 323 2.00 -37.83 3.62
C GLN A 323 3.39 -38.46 3.76
N HIS A 324 4.24 -37.90 4.61
CA HIS A 324 5.63 -38.33 4.79
C HIS A 324 5.85 -39.23 6.01
N LEU A 325 5.00 -39.09 7.03
CA LEU A 325 5.11 -39.78 8.31
C LEU A 325 3.74 -40.38 8.73
N PRO A 326 3.14 -41.27 7.92
CA PRO A 326 1.76 -41.74 8.12
C PRO A 326 1.54 -42.49 9.45
N THR A 327 2.60 -43.07 10.02
CA THR A 327 2.56 -43.79 11.30
C THR A 327 2.65 -42.87 12.52
N THR A 328 2.97 -41.59 12.33
CA THR A 328 3.24 -40.64 13.41
C THR A 328 2.13 -39.60 13.51
N GLN A 329 1.38 -39.66 14.61
CA GLN A 329 0.34 -38.66 14.87
C GLN A 329 0.91 -37.41 15.55
N TYR A 330 0.92 -36.30 14.81
CA TYR A 330 1.33 -35.00 15.35
C TYR A 330 0.18 -34.25 16.01
N ARG A 331 0.42 -33.78 17.24
CA ARG A 331 -0.52 -32.93 17.98
C ARG A 331 -0.11 -31.46 17.92
N LEU A 332 -1.10 -30.57 17.90
CA LEU A 332 -0.85 -29.17 18.18
C LEU A 332 -0.67 -29.03 19.69
N SER A 333 0.48 -28.53 20.11
CA SER A 333 0.78 -28.28 21.52
C SER A 333 -0.26 -27.32 22.13
N ARG A 334 -0.62 -27.58 23.38
CA ARG A 334 -1.43 -26.65 24.19
C ARG A 334 -0.60 -25.48 24.70
N GLU A 335 0.68 -25.71 24.92
CA GLU A 335 1.64 -24.68 25.31
C GLU A 335 2.15 -23.97 24.06
N PRO A 336 2.03 -22.63 23.99
CA PRO A 336 2.59 -21.88 22.87
C PRO A 336 4.11 -21.99 22.85
N LEU A 337 4.70 -21.80 21.67
CA LEU A 337 6.15 -21.65 21.58
C LEU A 337 6.54 -20.36 22.30
N ILE A 338 7.49 -20.45 23.22
CA ILE A 338 8.04 -19.28 23.92
C ILE A 338 8.61 -18.32 22.87
N CYS A 339 8.09 -17.11 22.80
CA CYS A 339 8.53 -16.05 21.92
C CYS A 339 8.35 -14.69 22.59
N ALA A 340 9.03 -13.67 22.08
CA ALA A 340 8.92 -12.33 22.64
C ALA A 340 7.55 -11.70 22.37
N THR A 341 7.05 -10.89 23.30
CA THR A 341 5.79 -10.14 23.13
C THR A 341 6.03 -8.84 22.39
N GLN A 342 5.35 -8.65 21.26
CA GLN A 342 5.41 -7.44 20.46
C GLN A 342 4.40 -6.40 20.95
N ASN A 343 4.85 -5.15 21.06
CA ASN A 343 4.03 -3.99 21.42
C ASN A 343 4.02 -2.88 20.34
N ASP A 344 4.59 -3.14 19.17
CA ASP A 344 4.58 -2.26 18.01
C ASP A 344 3.91 -2.93 16.81
N SER A 345 3.85 -2.22 15.67
CA SER A 345 3.22 -2.75 14.47
C SER A 345 4.18 -3.39 13.46
N TYR A 346 5.50 -3.41 13.67
CA TYR A 346 6.47 -3.67 12.57
C TYR A 346 7.60 -4.66 12.92
N SER A 347 7.70 -5.11 14.17
CA SER A 347 8.78 -6.00 14.62
C SER A 347 8.49 -7.49 14.41
N CYS A 348 7.29 -7.87 13.97
CA CYS A 348 6.89 -9.29 13.86
C CYS A 348 7.87 -10.15 13.06
N GLY A 349 8.41 -9.66 11.94
CA GLY A 349 9.37 -10.41 11.12
C GLY A 349 10.69 -10.69 11.86
N ILE A 350 11.21 -9.70 12.60
CA ILE A 350 12.44 -9.86 13.39
C ILE A 350 12.20 -10.77 14.58
N ILE A 351 11.06 -10.61 15.27
CA ILE A 351 10.72 -11.45 16.43
C ILE A 351 10.55 -12.91 16.01
N ALA A 352 9.91 -13.17 14.86
CA ALA A 352 9.72 -14.53 14.36
C ALA A 352 11.07 -15.24 14.13
N VAL A 353 12.00 -14.59 13.44
CA VAL A 353 13.34 -15.17 13.22
C VAL A 353 14.16 -15.22 14.52
N ASN A 354 14.13 -14.18 15.35
CA ASN A 354 14.79 -14.19 16.66
C ASN A 354 14.27 -15.31 17.56
N THR A 355 12.98 -15.66 17.48
CA THR A 355 12.43 -16.82 18.19
C THR A 355 13.13 -18.11 17.77
N ILE A 356 13.36 -18.31 16.46
CA ILE A 356 14.12 -19.48 15.98
C ILE A 356 15.55 -19.43 16.51
N LYS A 357 16.21 -18.27 16.39
CA LYS A 357 17.60 -18.11 16.84
C LYS A 357 17.77 -18.36 18.34
N HIS A 358 16.80 -17.95 19.15
CA HIS A 358 16.77 -18.23 20.58
C HIS A 358 16.72 -19.73 20.89
N HIS A 359 15.77 -20.44 20.28
CA HIS A 359 15.59 -21.87 20.56
C HIS A 359 16.69 -22.75 19.95
N VAL A 360 17.29 -22.35 18.84
CA VAL A 360 18.35 -23.12 18.16
C VAL A 360 19.73 -22.77 18.69
N PHE A 361 20.05 -21.50 18.88
CA PHE A 361 21.41 -21.03 19.20
C PHE A 361 21.56 -20.46 20.61
N GLY A 362 20.48 -20.32 21.38
CA GLY A 362 20.52 -19.68 22.70
C GLY A 362 20.63 -18.16 22.67
N ASP A 363 20.39 -17.52 21.51
CA ASP A 363 20.40 -16.07 21.39
C ASP A 363 19.35 -15.44 22.33
N GLN A 364 19.59 -14.22 22.81
CA GLN A 364 18.63 -13.53 23.67
C GLN A 364 17.32 -13.25 22.91
N LEU A 365 16.17 -13.52 23.55
CA LEU A 365 14.87 -13.12 23.00
C LEU A 365 14.78 -11.61 22.90
N TRP A 366 14.20 -11.16 21.79
CA TRP A 366 13.85 -9.77 21.53
C TRP A 366 13.11 -9.14 22.71
N THR A 367 13.38 -7.87 22.94
CA THR A 367 12.67 -7.02 23.89
C THR A 367 12.35 -5.67 23.26
N ALA A 368 11.37 -4.96 23.80
CA ALA A 368 11.07 -3.61 23.32
C ALA A 368 12.28 -2.65 23.47
N ASN A 369 13.22 -2.94 24.37
CA ASN A 369 14.42 -2.14 24.62
C ASN A 369 15.53 -2.38 23.60
N ASP A 370 15.66 -3.61 23.09
CA ASP A 370 16.65 -3.98 22.08
C ASP A 370 16.13 -3.92 20.64
N ARG A 371 14.83 -3.65 20.44
CA ARG A 371 14.16 -3.66 19.14
C ARG A 371 14.98 -3.06 18.00
N GLU A 372 15.41 -1.81 18.19
CA GLU A 372 16.13 -1.09 17.14
C GLU A 372 17.52 -1.67 16.94
N THR A 373 18.21 -2.00 18.05
CA THR A 373 19.52 -2.65 18.04
C THR A 373 19.50 -3.96 17.27
N LEU A 374 18.48 -4.81 17.50
CA LEU A 374 18.34 -6.08 16.78
C LEU A 374 18.17 -5.86 15.28
N ARG A 375 17.42 -4.83 14.82
CA ARG A 375 17.35 -4.54 13.37
C ARG A 375 18.71 -4.16 12.80
N VAL A 376 19.49 -3.35 13.52
CA VAL A 376 20.84 -2.97 13.11
C VAL A 376 21.78 -4.19 13.09
N CYS A 377 21.64 -5.10 14.06
CA CYS A 377 22.43 -6.33 14.09
C CYS A 377 22.10 -7.25 12.92
N GLU A 378 20.82 -7.45 12.57
CA GLU A 378 20.43 -8.24 11.40
C GLU A 378 20.94 -7.60 10.10
N PHE A 379 20.83 -6.27 9.98
CA PHE A 379 21.41 -5.52 8.86
C PHE A 379 22.91 -5.78 8.73
N ASN A 380 23.68 -5.59 9.82
CA ASN A 380 25.12 -5.77 9.82
C ASN A 380 25.49 -7.19 9.39
N THR A 381 24.82 -8.17 9.96
CA THR A 381 25.06 -9.59 9.72
C THR A 381 24.87 -9.95 8.23
N ILE A 382 23.76 -9.52 7.64
CA ILE A 382 23.44 -9.80 6.22
C ILE A 382 24.39 -9.04 5.29
N MET A 383 24.67 -7.77 5.58
CA MET A 383 25.55 -6.93 4.75
C MET A 383 26.99 -7.42 4.76
N GLU A 384 27.53 -7.80 5.91
CA GLU A 384 28.88 -8.38 6.00
C GLU A 384 28.99 -9.64 5.19
N TYR A 385 28.06 -10.58 5.39
CA TYR A 385 28.03 -11.83 4.66
C TYR A 385 28.02 -11.60 3.13
N SER A 386 27.20 -10.65 2.65
CA SER A 386 27.14 -10.32 1.22
C SER A 386 28.44 -9.72 0.69
N LEU A 387 29.08 -8.84 1.46
CA LEU A 387 30.33 -8.18 1.03
C LEU A 387 31.52 -9.14 1.07
N GLU A 388 31.56 -10.06 2.04
CA GLU A 388 32.56 -11.13 2.09
C GLU A 388 32.40 -12.09 0.91
N TYR A 389 31.16 -12.43 0.54
CA TYR A 389 30.87 -13.28 -0.61
C TYR A 389 31.33 -12.66 -1.94
N GLU A 390 31.19 -11.34 -2.11
CA GLU A 390 31.69 -10.63 -3.31
C GLU A 390 33.23 -10.64 -3.43
N LEU A 391 33.96 -10.84 -2.32
CA LEU A 391 35.43 -10.92 -2.32
C LEU A 391 35.96 -12.33 -2.63
N GLN A 392 35.11 -13.36 -2.61
CA GLN A 392 35.56 -14.73 -2.91
C GLN A 392 35.93 -14.85 -4.39
N PRO A 393 37.12 -15.39 -4.72
CA PRO A 393 37.52 -15.62 -6.10
C PRO A 393 36.47 -16.45 -6.83
N LEU A 394 36.07 -16.01 -8.03
CA LEU A 394 35.11 -16.73 -8.88
C LEU A 394 35.50 -18.20 -9.10
N SER A 395 36.78 -18.55 -8.98
CA SER A 395 37.28 -19.93 -9.08
C SER A 395 36.84 -20.84 -7.94
N GLU A 396 36.56 -20.32 -6.75
CA GLU A 396 36.10 -21.12 -5.59
C GLU A 396 34.57 -21.30 -5.56
N LEU A 397 33.82 -20.40 -6.22
CA LEU A 397 32.35 -20.42 -6.22
C LEU A 397 31.74 -21.48 -7.15
N VAL A 398 32.52 -22.06 -8.06
CA VAL A 398 32.03 -23.05 -9.05
C VAL A 398 31.86 -24.45 -8.44
N SER A 399 32.33 -24.72 -7.22
CA SER A 399 32.26 -26.06 -6.60
C SER A 399 31.10 -26.25 -5.62
N VAL A 400 30.14 -25.33 -5.52
CA VAL A 400 28.94 -25.51 -4.71
C VAL A 400 27.84 -26.05 -5.62
N ASP A 401 27.29 -27.23 -5.31
CA ASP A 401 26.17 -27.83 -6.04
C ASP A 401 24.91 -26.94 -5.91
N VAL A 402 24.73 -25.98 -6.82
CA VAL A 402 23.55 -25.07 -6.88
C VAL A 402 22.40 -25.69 -7.70
N ASP A 403 22.47 -26.98 -8.03
CA ASP A 403 21.58 -27.64 -9.01
C ASP A 403 20.09 -27.73 -8.61
N ASP A 404 19.67 -27.32 -7.40
CA ASP A 404 18.32 -27.64 -6.91
C ASP A 404 17.31 -26.47 -6.74
N GLU A 405 17.71 -25.19 -6.85
CA GLU A 405 16.80 -24.05 -6.58
C GLU A 405 16.60 -23.01 -7.71
N PHE A 406 17.42 -22.97 -8.77
CA PHE A 406 17.39 -21.85 -9.73
C PHE A 406 16.41 -21.99 -10.92
N GLU A 407 15.75 -23.13 -11.11
CA GLU A 407 14.89 -23.41 -12.28
C GLU A 407 13.49 -22.75 -12.23
N ILE A 408 13.14 -21.99 -11.18
CA ILE A 408 11.76 -21.52 -10.95
C ILE A 408 11.43 -20.17 -11.64
N LEU A 409 12.39 -19.48 -12.25
CA LEU A 409 12.17 -18.10 -12.76
C LEU A 409 12.05 -17.93 -14.27
N GLU A 410 12.41 -18.92 -15.10
CA GLU A 410 12.35 -18.77 -16.57
C GLU A 410 11.01 -19.19 -17.21
N ASP A 411 10.11 -19.86 -16.48
CA ASP A 411 8.91 -20.50 -17.05
C ASP A 411 7.68 -19.58 -17.21
N ARG A 412 7.88 -18.26 -17.33
CA ARG A 412 6.79 -17.25 -17.50
C ARG A 412 6.77 -16.50 -18.83
N LEU A 413 7.56 -16.93 -19.81
CA LEU A 413 7.36 -16.53 -21.21
C LEU A 413 6.55 -17.61 -21.94
N PRO A 414 5.57 -17.27 -22.80
CA PRO A 414 4.89 -18.28 -23.60
C PRO A 414 5.91 -18.94 -24.53
N ARG A 415 6.27 -20.20 -24.26
CA ARG A 415 7.00 -21.03 -25.23
C ARG A 415 6.08 -21.26 -26.42
N GLU A 416 6.42 -20.67 -27.57
CA GLU A 416 5.86 -21.07 -28.86
C GLU A 416 6.13 -22.57 -29.06
N GLN A 417 5.06 -23.34 -29.26
CA GLN A 417 5.16 -24.73 -29.69
C GLN A 417 5.66 -24.75 -31.14
N VAL A 418 6.97 -24.85 -31.32
CA VAL A 418 7.55 -25.26 -32.59
C VAL A 418 7.38 -26.78 -32.68
N GLN A 419 6.42 -27.22 -33.48
CA GLN A 419 6.33 -28.61 -33.96
C GLN A 419 7.55 -28.86 -34.85
N ASN A 420 8.54 -29.57 -34.31
CA ASN A 420 9.61 -30.16 -35.11
C ASN A 420 9.17 -31.56 -35.53
N ASP A 421 8.65 -31.67 -36.75
CA ASP A 421 8.66 -32.94 -37.48
C ASP A 421 10.10 -33.21 -37.94
N ARG A 422 10.71 -34.30 -37.45
CA ARG A 422 11.88 -34.90 -38.09
C ARG A 422 11.79 -36.43 -38.02
N PRO A 423 12.09 -37.14 -39.13
CA PRO A 423 11.84 -38.56 -39.24
C PRO A 423 13.00 -39.40 -38.72
N GLU A 424 12.65 -40.61 -38.30
CA GLU A 424 13.53 -41.68 -37.88
C GLU A 424 14.48 -42.14 -38.99
N SER A 425 15.76 -42.20 -38.65
CA SER A 425 16.77 -43.15 -39.17
C SER A 425 18.01 -42.94 -38.29
N GLY A 426 18.87 -43.90 -37.97
CA GLY A 426 18.95 -45.31 -38.21
C GLY A 426 20.14 -45.79 -37.37
N THR A 427 20.10 -47.05 -36.98
CA THR A 427 21.14 -47.77 -36.25
C THR A 427 22.52 -47.68 -36.90
N ASN A 428 23.60 -47.59 -36.12
CA ASN A 428 24.78 -48.47 -36.29
C ASN A 428 25.81 -48.37 -35.15
N ASN A 429 26.39 -49.54 -34.88
CA ASN A 429 27.47 -49.90 -33.97
C ASN A 429 28.78 -49.12 -34.20
N ALA A 430 29.60 -48.95 -33.14
CA ALA A 430 30.81 -49.76 -32.88
C ALA A 430 31.93 -49.01 -32.11
N ASN A 431 32.47 -49.72 -31.11
CA ASN A 431 33.88 -49.81 -30.67
C ASN A 431 34.63 -48.70 -29.91
N LYS A 432 35.14 -49.14 -28.74
CA LYS A 432 36.52 -49.00 -28.17
C LYS A 432 37.02 -47.57 -27.85
N SER A 433 37.78 -47.28 -26.80
CA SER A 433 38.70 -48.06 -25.95
C SER A 433 39.03 -47.27 -24.67
N ASP A 434 39.58 -47.99 -23.69
CA ASP A 434 40.22 -47.55 -22.45
C ASP A 434 41.10 -46.28 -22.51
N ALA A 435 41.12 -45.54 -21.41
CA ALA A 435 42.36 -45.07 -20.78
C ALA A 435 42.13 -44.58 -19.34
N HIS A 436 42.66 -45.36 -18.40
CA HIS A 436 43.00 -44.95 -17.03
C HIS A 436 44.02 -43.81 -17.02
N LEU A 437 43.77 -42.74 -16.25
CA LEU A 437 44.82 -41.92 -15.63
C LEU A 437 44.38 -41.50 -14.22
N GLY A 438 45.22 -41.86 -13.24
CA GLY A 438 45.05 -41.56 -11.83
C GLY A 438 45.44 -40.12 -11.47
N PRO A 439 45.14 -39.68 -10.23
CA PRO A 439 45.42 -38.32 -9.78
C PRO A 439 46.88 -38.16 -9.31
N PRO A 440 47.50 -36.98 -9.49
CA PRO A 440 48.83 -36.74 -8.99
C PRO A 440 48.82 -36.37 -7.51
N ASN A 441 49.84 -36.92 -6.85
CA ASN A 441 50.27 -36.72 -5.48
C ASN A 441 50.92 -35.33 -5.33
N VAL A 442 50.44 -34.50 -4.39
CA VAL A 442 51.11 -33.25 -4.02
C VAL A 442 51.21 -33.14 -2.49
N GLY A 443 52.43 -33.41 -2.00
CA GLY A 443 53.21 -32.45 -1.20
C GLY A 443 52.69 -32.03 0.18
N ARG A 444 53.23 -32.69 1.22
CA ARG A 444 53.42 -32.14 2.57
C ARG A 444 54.26 -30.86 2.56
N LEU A 445 53.76 -29.81 3.21
CA LEU A 445 54.50 -28.77 3.93
C LEU A 445 53.48 -28.12 4.87
N ALA A 446 53.52 -28.34 6.18
CA ALA A 446 54.45 -27.82 7.19
C ALA A 446 53.69 -26.83 8.09
N ASP A 447 53.76 -27.14 9.39
CA ASP A 447 53.16 -26.47 10.54
C ASP A 447 53.24 -24.94 10.52
N TYR A 448 52.10 -24.30 10.82
CA TYR A 448 52.07 -23.04 11.56
C TYR A 448 51.07 -23.16 12.72
N ARG A 449 51.62 -23.37 13.92
CA ARG A 449 50.95 -23.17 15.20
C ARG A 449 51.03 -21.69 15.55
N GLU A 450 49.91 -21.09 15.93
CA GLU A 450 49.83 -19.86 16.70
C GLU A 450 48.59 -19.90 17.63
N PRO A 451 48.54 -19.13 18.73
CA PRO A 451 48.58 -19.73 20.06
C PRO A 451 47.24 -19.67 20.81
N CYS A 452 47.00 -20.69 21.64
CA CYS A 452 46.04 -20.66 22.73
C CYS A 452 46.45 -19.59 23.75
N LEU A 453 45.55 -18.65 24.04
CA LEU A 453 45.61 -17.85 25.25
C LEU A 453 44.66 -18.45 26.28
N ASP A 454 45.26 -19.20 27.19
CA ASP A 454 44.68 -19.60 28.46
C ASP A 454 44.44 -18.36 29.34
N GLY A 455 43.23 -18.25 29.87
CA GLY A 455 42.83 -17.24 30.84
C GLY A 455 41.94 -17.87 31.89
N GLU A 456 42.54 -18.73 32.71
CA GLU A 456 41.93 -19.37 33.86
C GLU A 456 41.67 -18.39 35.02
N MET A 457 40.60 -18.68 35.74
CA MET A 457 40.31 -18.37 37.16
C MET A 457 39.95 -16.93 37.57
N ASN A 458 38.69 -16.75 37.98
CA ASN A 458 38.37 -16.80 39.42
C ASN A 458 36.87 -16.88 39.70
N ASN A 459 36.49 -17.98 40.34
CA ASN A 459 35.26 -18.18 41.10
C ASN A 459 35.41 -17.48 42.46
N PRO A 460 34.32 -17.02 43.10
CA PRO A 460 33.89 -17.83 44.24
C PRO A 460 32.36 -17.95 44.38
N ALA A 461 31.95 -19.15 44.76
CA ALA A 461 30.66 -19.44 45.37
C ALA A 461 30.52 -18.71 46.72
N SER A 462 29.29 -18.35 47.12
CA SER A 462 28.55 -19.10 48.15
C SER A 462 27.41 -18.29 48.82
N VAL A 463 26.35 -19.02 49.13
CA VAL A 463 25.25 -18.80 50.12
C VAL A 463 24.29 -17.61 49.97
N MET A 464 23.01 -17.89 49.70
CA MET A 464 21.92 -17.90 50.71
C MET A 464 20.53 -17.98 50.04
N SER A 465 19.78 -19.04 50.34
CA SER A 465 18.31 -19.03 50.34
C SER A 465 17.78 -18.08 51.41
N PRO A 466 16.51 -17.65 51.33
CA PRO A 466 15.53 -18.35 52.16
C PRO A 466 14.12 -18.49 51.54
N SER A 467 13.49 -19.60 51.90
CA SER A 467 12.05 -19.82 51.84
C SER A 467 11.35 -19.18 53.05
N ASN A 468 10.03 -18.94 52.87
CA ASN A 468 8.98 -18.74 53.89
C ASN A 468 8.84 -17.34 54.52
N LEU A 469 7.73 -16.66 54.18
CA LEU A 469 6.84 -15.97 55.13
C LEU A 469 5.49 -15.69 54.43
N VAL A 470 4.44 -16.44 54.77
CA VAL A 470 3.40 -16.10 55.77
C VAL A 470 2.16 -15.45 55.14
N ARG A 471 1.07 -16.22 55.20
CA ARG A 471 -0.32 -15.79 55.16
C ARG A 471 -0.54 -14.64 56.16
N LEU A 472 -1.02 -13.50 55.69
CA LEU A 472 -1.70 -12.52 56.53
C LEU A 472 -3.08 -12.22 55.94
N THR A 473 -4.07 -12.79 56.60
CA THR A 473 -5.46 -12.37 56.62
C THR A 473 -5.56 -10.97 57.22
N SER A 474 -6.20 -10.03 56.52
CA SER A 474 -6.73 -8.80 57.13
C SER A 474 -8.23 -8.72 56.90
N HIS A 475 -8.97 -9.01 57.96
CA HIS A 475 -10.32 -8.51 58.17
C HIS A 475 -10.28 -7.00 58.44
N SER A 476 -11.27 -6.24 57.94
CA SER A 476 -12.22 -5.39 58.70
C SER A 476 -12.89 -4.33 57.74
N PRO A 477 -13.91 -3.54 58.14
CA PRO A 477 -15.32 -3.94 58.08
C PRO A 477 -16.26 -2.91 57.38
N HIS A 478 -17.52 -3.31 57.22
CA HIS A 478 -18.75 -2.50 57.15
C HIS A 478 -18.87 -1.33 56.15
N SER A 479 -19.81 -1.45 55.20
CA SER A 479 -21.02 -0.61 55.21
C SER A 479 -22.15 -1.22 54.38
N LYS A 480 -23.31 -1.33 55.02
CA LYS A 480 -24.57 -1.88 54.53
C LYS A 480 -25.25 -0.87 53.61
N ARG A 481 -25.76 -1.28 52.45
CA ARG A 481 -26.99 -0.67 51.90
C ARG A 481 -27.89 -1.72 51.24
N LYS A 482 -29.11 -1.74 51.77
CA LYS A 482 -30.25 -2.61 51.46
C LYS A 482 -30.77 -2.31 50.06
N HIS A 483 -31.19 -3.33 49.31
CA HIS A 483 -32.41 -3.27 48.51
C HIS A 483 -33.03 -4.68 48.36
N SER A 484 -34.33 -4.70 48.60
CA SER A 484 -35.25 -5.84 48.73
C SER A 484 -35.54 -6.56 47.40
N PRO A 485 -36.11 -7.77 47.44
CA PRO A 485 -36.32 -8.61 46.26
C PRO A 485 -37.69 -8.36 45.60
N SER A 486 -37.78 -8.65 44.32
CA SER A 486 -39.02 -8.65 43.53
C SER A 486 -38.85 -9.57 42.31
N PRO A 487 -39.95 -10.10 41.76
CA PRO A 487 -40.22 -11.52 41.90
C PRO A 487 -40.11 -12.32 40.59
N VAL A 488 -40.09 -13.64 40.79
CA VAL A 488 -40.30 -14.70 39.80
C VAL A 488 -41.56 -14.40 38.98
N LEU A 489 -41.43 -14.39 37.65
CA LEU A 489 -42.57 -14.47 36.74
C LEU A 489 -42.41 -15.61 35.73
N GLU A 490 -43.57 -16.19 35.47
CA GLU A 490 -43.81 -17.52 34.96
C GLU A 490 -43.55 -17.71 33.46
N VAL A 491 -43.41 -18.99 33.15
CA VAL A 491 -43.37 -19.61 31.83
C VAL A 491 -44.68 -19.33 31.07
N GLY A 492 -44.57 -18.60 29.94
CA GLY A 492 -45.69 -18.29 29.05
C GLY A 492 -45.70 -19.15 27.77
N HIS A 493 -46.82 -19.82 27.55
CA HIS A 493 -47.12 -20.77 26.47
C HIS A 493 -47.00 -20.25 25.03
N LYS A 494 -46.59 -21.19 24.16
CA LYS A 494 -46.63 -21.14 22.68
C LYS A 494 -48.05 -20.86 22.16
N ARG A 495 -48.20 -19.93 21.21
CA ARG A 495 -49.40 -19.78 20.36
C ARG A 495 -49.13 -20.20 18.90
N PRO A 496 -50.14 -20.70 18.17
CA PRO A 496 -49.96 -21.44 16.92
C PRO A 496 -49.94 -20.52 15.68
N ARG A 497 -49.21 -20.99 14.65
CA ARG A 497 -49.19 -20.45 13.28
C ARG A 497 -50.57 -20.55 12.64
N LYS A 498 -51.07 -19.44 12.11
CA LYS A 498 -52.23 -19.39 11.21
C LYS A 498 -51.72 -19.27 9.76
N ILE A 499 -51.98 -20.31 8.99
CA ILE A 499 -51.81 -20.37 7.53
C ILE A 499 -52.95 -19.56 6.90
N LEU A 500 -52.66 -18.70 5.92
CA LEU A 500 -53.66 -18.08 5.06
C LEU A 500 -53.09 -17.88 3.65
N ALA A 501 -54.01 -17.97 2.70
CA ALA A 501 -53.84 -18.45 1.34
C ALA A 501 -53.31 -17.43 0.32
N GLU A 502 -52.93 -18.02 -0.81
CA GLU A 502 -52.67 -17.50 -2.15
C GLU A 502 -53.46 -16.24 -2.56
N SER A 503 -52.76 -15.31 -3.22
CA SER A 503 -53.36 -14.52 -4.30
C SER A 503 -52.32 -14.06 -5.33
N ASN A 504 -52.71 -14.22 -6.60
CA ASN A 504 -51.97 -13.95 -7.83
C ASN A 504 -51.53 -12.48 -7.96
N SER A 505 -50.24 -12.24 -8.29
CA SER A 505 -49.71 -10.90 -8.60
C SER A 505 -49.50 -10.70 -10.10
N THR A 506 -50.36 -9.90 -10.72
CA THR A 506 -50.11 -9.27 -12.03
C THR A 506 -49.36 -7.95 -11.84
N SER A 507 -48.29 -7.78 -12.60
CA SER A 507 -47.34 -6.66 -12.52
C SER A 507 -47.94 -5.36 -13.10
N LYS A 508 -48.24 -4.38 -12.24
CA LYS A 508 -48.49 -2.98 -12.64
C LYS A 508 -47.22 -2.14 -12.52
N VAL A 509 -46.80 -1.57 -13.64
CA VAL A 509 -45.69 -0.61 -13.77
C VAL A 509 -46.07 0.69 -13.05
N PHE A 510 -45.37 1.01 -11.94
CA PHE A 510 -45.56 2.24 -11.17
C PHE A 510 -44.64 3.36 -11.69
N ASN A 511 -45.18 4.27 -12.51
CA ASN A 511 -44.57 5.57 -12.80
C ASN A 511 -44.94 6.58 -11.69
N GLY A 512 -44.37 6.41 -10.50
CA GLY A 512 -44.59 7.33 -9.38
C GLY A 512 -43.72 8.58 -9.50
N LYS A 513 -44.29 9.74 -9.87
CA LYS A 513 -43.62 11.03 -9.72
C LYS A 513 -43.27 11.24 -8.24
N GLY A 514 -41.99 11.46 -7.94
CA GLY A 514 -41.51 11.60 -6.56
C GLY A 514 -42.24 12.69 -5.77
N ARG A 515 -42.44 12.47 -4.47
CA ARG A 515 -43.16 13.40 -3.56
C ARG A 515 -42.67 14.86 -3.63
N SER A 516 -41.38 15.06 -3.91
CA SER A 516 -40.78 16.38 -4.09
C SER A 516 -41.27 17.11 -5.35
N ALA A 517 -41.46 16.39 -6.47
CA ALA A 517 -41.98 16.96 -7.69
C ALA A 517 -43.45 17.39 -7.53
N ILE A 518 -44.24 16.61 -6.79
CA ILE A 518 -45.64 16.93 -6.46
C ILE A 518 -45.70 18.19 -5.59
N ALA A 519 -44.89 18.27 -4.52
CA ALA A 519 -44.84 19.44 -3.65
C ALA A 519 -44.37 20.71 -4.40
N LYS A 520 -43.40 20.58 -5.30
CA LYS A 520 -42.93 21.68 -6.15
C LYS A 520 -44.02 22.16 -7.11
N ALA A 521 -44.74 21.23 -7.73
CA ALA A 521 -45.86 21.56 -8.62
C ALA A 521 -46.97 22.29 -7.86
N ALA A 522 -47.33 21.83 -6.65
CA ALA A 522 -48.34 22.46 -5.81
C ALA A 522 -47.96 23.89 -5.40
N LEU A 523 -46.71 24.14 -5.00
CA LEU A 523 -46.23 25.49 -4.66
C LEU A 523 -46.26 26.43 -5.88
N ASN A 524 -45.85 25.95 -7.05
CA ASN A 524 -45.88 26.74 -8.27
C ASN A 524 -47.30 27.03 -8.74
N ALA A 525 -48.23 26.09 -8.57
CA ALA A 525 -49.65 26.32 -8.82
C ALA A 525 -50.21 27.41 -7.90
N ALA A 526 -49.97 27.31 -6.58
CA ALA A 526 -50.42 28.32 -5.62
C ALA A 526 -49.89 29.74 -5.94
N VAL A 527 -48.66 29.88 -6.43
CA VAL A 527 -48.11 31.18 -6.87
C VAL A 527 -48.82 31.70 -8.10
N ARG A 528 -49.03 30.83 -9.10
CA ARG A 528 -49.69 31.20 -10.36
C ARG A 528 -51.15 31.60 -10.11
N ASP A 529 -51.81 30.92 -9.20
CA ASP A 529 -53.23 31.11 -8.90
C ASP A 529 -53.45 32.26 -7.88
N GLY A 530 -52.38 32.95 -7.45
CA GLY A 530 -52.44 34.07 -6.50
C GLY A 530 -52.79 33.67 -5.05
N THR A 531 -52.89 32.37 -4.76
CA THR A 531 -53.27 31.83 -3.44
C THR A 531 -52.08 31.56 -2.53
N PHE A 532 -50.86 31.80 -3.01
CA PHE A 532 -49.64 31.55 -2.25
C PHE A 532 -49.54 32.43 -1.00
N LYS A 533 -49.64 31.80 0.17
CA LYS A 533 -49.35 32.42 1.46
C LYS A 533 -47.91 32.07 1.89
N PRO A 534 -46.97 33.03 1.92
CA PRO A 534 -45.60 32.75 2.32
C PRO A 534 -45.55 32.33 3.79
N ASN A 535 -44.79 31.27 4.07
CA ASN A 535 -44.45 30.94 5.44
C ASN A 535 -43.34 31.92 5.88
N ILE A 536 -43.66 32.80 6.83
CA ILE A 536 -42.80 33.92 7.25
C ILE A 536 -41.38 33.46 7.59
N LYS A 537 -41.24 32.35 8.34
CA LYS A 537 -39.94 31.79 8.73
C LYS A 537 -39.14 31.27 7.53
N LYS A 538 -39.79 30.54 6.62
CA LYS A 538 -39.13 30.05 5.38
C LYS A 538 -38.75 31.20 4.45
N TRP A 539 -39.57 32.23 4.36
CA TRP A 539 -39.30 33.41 3.55
C TRP A 539 -38.12 34.21 4.09
N SER A 540 -38.07 34.45 5.40
CA SER A 540 -36.93 35.12 6.05
C SER A 540 -35.61 34.39 5.78
N ASN A 541 -35.58 33.06 5.99
CA ASN A 541 -34.39 32.24 5.72
C ASN A 541 -34.00 32.24 4.23
N PHE A 542 -34.97 32.35 3.33
CA PHE A 542 -34.71 32.44 1.90
C PHE A 542 -34.11 33.79 1.51
N VAL A 543 -34.66 34.89 2.04
CA VAL A 543 -34.13 36.25 1.86
C VAL A 543 -32.70 36.36 2.38
N GLU A 544 -32.44 35.87 3.58
CA GLU A 544 -31.09 35.85 4.19
C GLU A 544 -30.08 35.09 3.31
N LYS A 545 -30.47 33.91 2.80
CA LYS A 545 -29.63 33.12 1.89
C LYS A 545 -29.32 33.82 0.58
N ILE A 546 -30.26 34.58 0.02
CA ILE A 546 -30.01 35.37 -1.18
C ILE A 546 -29.15 36.60 -0.85
N LYS A 547 -29.40 37.29 0.28
CA LYS A 547 -28.61 38.45 0.71
C LYS A 547 -27.16 38.11 1.03
N LEU A 548 -26.87 36.89 1.48
CA LEU A 548 -25.51 36.38 1.61
C LEU A 548 -24.77 36.25 0.26
N LEU A 549 -25.51 36.12 -0.85
CA LEU A 549 -24.95 36.05 -2.20
C LEU A 549 -24.93 37.41 -2.89
N ASP A 550 -25.93 38.25 -2.61
CA ASP A 550 -26.08 39.60 -3.13
C ASP A 550 -26.79 40.47 -2.07
N ALA A 551 -26.00 41.26 -1.33
CA ALA A 551 -26.47 42.06 -0.20
C ALA A 551 -27.61 43.03 -0.57
N ASN A 552 -27.65 43.46 -1.83
CA ASN A 552 -28.57 44.46 -2.35
C ASN A 552 -29.68 43.85 -3.23
N ALA A 553 -29.90 42.53 -3.18
CA ALA A 553 -30.97 41.89 -3.94
C ALA A 553 -32.37 42.40 -3.51
N GLU A 554 -33.24 42.67 -4.49
CA GLU A 554 -34.63 43.09 -4.25
C GLU A 554 -35.60 41.91 -4.43
N PHE A 555 -36.69 41.92 -3.64
CA PHE A 555 -37.69 40.84 -3.62
C PHE A 555 -39.10 41.42 -3.79
N ASP A 556 -39.92 40.82 -4.66
CA ASP A 556 -41.33 41.17 -4.79
C ASP A 556 -42.21 40.06 -4.21
N LEU A 557 -42.43 40.11 -2.90
CA LEU A 557 -43.24 39.10 -2.19
C LEU A 557 -44.73 39.20 -2.57
N LYS A 558 -45.23 40.41 -2.87
CA LYS A 558 -46.66 40.66 -3.04
C LYS A 558 -47.17 40.21 -4.40
N ASN A 559 -46.43 40.51 -5.47
CA ASN A 559 -46.91 40.26 -6.83
C ASN A 559 -46.18 39.09 -7.50
N LYS A 560 -44.90 38.86 -7.17
CA LYS A 560 -44.03 37.91 -7.89
C LYS A 560 -43.08 37.15 -6.96
N PRO A 561 -43.57 36.27 -6.05
CA PRO A 561 -42.76 35.63 -5.01
C PRO A 561 -41.67 34.66 -5.53
N ARG A 562 -41.64 34.39 -6.84
CA ARG A 562 -40.57 33.62 -7.52
C ARG A 562 -39.49 34.51 -8.17
N HIS A 563 -39.61 35.83 -8.11
CA HIS A 563 -38.69 36.75 -8.76
C HIS A 563 -37.76 37.38 -7.73
N VAL A 564 -36.46 37.41 -8.05
CA VAL A 564 -35.44 38.08 -7.26
C VAL A 564 -34.59 38.95 -8.18
N ARG A 565 -34.45 40.23 -7.87
CA ARG A 565 -33.64 41.16 -8.68
C ARG A 565 -32.20 41.11 -8.21
N HIS A 566 -31.28 40.84 -9.13
CA HIS A 566 -29.85 40.87 -8.84
C HIS A 566 -29.34 42.32 -8.92
N SER A 567 -28.66 42.79 -7.88
CA SER A 567 -28.23 44.19 -7.74
C SER A 567 -27.22 44.61 -8.80
N LEU A 568 -26.34 43.70 -9.24
CA LEU A 568 -25.27 44.04 -10.18
C LEU A 568 -25.73 44.21 -11.62
N CYS A 569 -26.74 43.46 -12.09
CA CYS A 569 -27.25 43.57 -13.46
C CYS A 569 -28.66 44.13 -13.54
N GLY A 570 -29.33 44.35 -12.41
CA GLY A 570 -30.70 44.84 -12.33
C GLY A 570 -31.77 43.89 -12.87
N LYS A 571 -31.42 42.70 -13.37
CA LYS A 571 -32.36 41.74 -13.97
C LYS A 571 -33.14 40.95 -12.90
N TRP A 572 -34.44 40.76 -13.15
CA TRP A 572 -35.29 39.89 -12.36
C TRP A 572 -35.09 38.43 -12.76
N ILE A 573 -34.60 37.61 -11.82
CA ILE A 573 -34.33 36.19 -12.03
C ILE A 573 -35.53 35.38 -11.52
N VAL A 574 -36.12 34.59 -12.41
CA VAL A 574 -37.26 33.71 -12.08
C VAL A 574 -36.75 32.38 -11.53
N LEU A 575 -37.09 32.09 -10.28
CA LEU A 575 -36.70 30.86 -9.60
C LEU A 575 -37.57 29.68 -10.03
N SER A 576 -37.04 28.46 -9.92
CA SER A 576 -37.76 27.25 -10.34
C SER A 576 -38.95 26.88 -9.43
N THR A 577 -38.93 27.33 -8.18
CA THR A 577 -40.02 27.29 -7.19
C THR A 577 -39.76 28.34 -6.13
N VAL A 578 -40.77 28.70 -5.33
CA VAL A 578 -40.55 29.59 -4.17
C VAL A 578 -39.55 28.94 -3.21
N TYR A 579 -38.64 29.75 -2.67
CA TYR A 579 -37.54 29.39 -1.77
C TYR A 579 -36.32 28.67 -2.40
N ASP A 580 -36.30 28.40 -3.72
CA ASP A 580 -35.16 27.76 -4.38
C ASP A 580 -34.12 28.77 -4.85
N VAL A 581 -32.90 28.69 -4.30
CA VAL A 581 -31.78 29.61 -4.61
C VAL A 581 -30.92 29.17 -5.80
N SER A 582 -31.15 27.98 -6.36
CA SER A 582 -30.23 27.34 -7.31
C SER A 582 -30.08 28.14 -8.61
N TYR A 583 -31.18 28.70 -9.11
CA TYR A 583 -31.18 29.52 -10.33
C TYR A 583 -30.46 30.86 -10.13
N PHE A 584 -30.64 31.48 -8.96
CA PHE A 584 -29.93 32.71 -8.60
C PHE A 584 -28.41 32.45 -8.51
N LYS A 585 -27.99 31.37 -7.84
CA LYS A 585 -26.56 30.95 -7.78
C LYS A 585 -25.97 30.67 -9.15
N GLY A 586 -26.73 30.02 -10.05
CA GLY A 586 -26.28 29.75 -11.42
C GLY A 586 -26.14 31.01 -12.28
N HIS A 587 -26.89 32.07 -11.96
CA HIS A 587 -26.80 33.36 -12.65
C HIS A 587 -25.51 34.11 -12.29
N LEU A 588 -25.11 34.16 -11.01
CA LEU A 588 -23.96 34.95 -10.52
C LEU A 588 -22.67 34.82 -11.38
N PRO A 589 -22.15 33.61 -11.70
CA PRO A 589 -20.93 33.48 -12.49
C PRO A 589 -21.09 33.87 -13.97
N ARG A 590 -22.33 33.98 -14.47
CA ARG A 590 -22.65 34.34 -15.86
C ARG A 590 -23.16 35.79 -15.98
N CYS A 591 -23.33 36.46 -14.84
CA CYS A 591 -23.86 37.81 -14.79
C CYS A 591 -22.83 38.79 -15.36
N LYS A 592 -23.15 39.39 -16.50
CA LYS A 592 -22.41 40.54 -17.03
C LYS A 592 -23.03 41.81 -16.45
N ARG A 593 -22.19 42.74 -15.95
CA ARG A 593 -22.65 44.09 -15.57
C ARG A 593 -23.23 44.74 -16.82
N ASP A 594 -24.54 44.94 -16.85
CA ASP A 594 -25.15 45.84 -17.82
C ASP A 594 -24.87 47.25 -17.32
N ALA A 595 -23.87 47.92 -17.90
CA ALA A 595 -23.47 49.28 -17.55
C ALA A 595 -24.52 50.34 -17.95
N THR A 596 -25.66 49.94 -18.49
CA THR A 596 -26.63 50.81 -19.19
C THR A 596 -27.88 51.16 -18.38
N LEU A 597 -27.98 50.79 -17.09
CA LEU A 597 -29.22 50.96 -16.31
C LEU A 597 -29.12 51.88 -15.07
N SER A 598 -27.99 52.55 -14.84
CA SER A 598 -27.90 53.61 -13.82
C SER A 598 -28.05 55.00 -14.46
N ASN A 599 -29.28 55.36 -14.83
CA ASN A 599 -29.67 56.73 -15.21
C ASN A 599 -29.77 57.64 -13.97
N THR A 600 -28.65 57.87 -13.30
CA THR A 600 -28.53 58.94 -12.29
C THR A 600 -27.36 59.83 -12.68
N PRO A 601 -27.60 61.10 -13.06
CA PRO A 601 -26.52 62.04 -13.33
C PRO A 601 -25.91 62.44 -12.00
N THR A 602 -24.66 62.06 -11.76
CA THR A 602 -23.87 62.64 -10.67
C THR A 602 -22.73 63.41 -11.32
N LEU A 603 -22.89 64.73 -11.29
CA LEU A 603 -21.80 65.70 -11.28
C LEU A 603 -20.82 65.29 -10.19
N ASP A 604 -19.57 64.98 -10.55
CA ASP A 604 -18.45 65.73 -9.98
C ASP A 604 -17.19 65.56 -10.81
N THR A 605 -16.86 66.69 -11.43
CA THR A 605 -15.65 67.00 -12.16
C THR A 605 -14.62 67.47 -11.15
N GLY A 606 -13.37 67.00 -11.25
CA GLY A 606 -12.22 67.82 -10.87
C GLY A 606 -11.24 67.21 -9.88
N MET A 607 -9.96 67.37 -10.23
CA MET A 607 -8.73 67.00 -9.52
C MET A 607 -8.37 65.51 -9.65
N GLY A 608 -7.23 65.11 -10.18
CA GLY A 608 -5.97 65.82 -10.38
C GLY A 608 -4.87 64.76 -10.19
N MET A 609 -3.94 64.69 -11.13
CA MET A 609 -2.83 63.73 -11.13
C MET A 609 -2.02 63.74 -9.83
N ILE A 610 -1.70 62.56 -9.26
CA ILE A 610 -0.36 62.20 -8.76
C ILE A 610 -0.17 60.68 -8.93
N GLN A 611 0.74 60.28 -9.84
CA GLN A 611 1.30 58.93 -9.86
C GLN A 611 2.27 58.79 -8.67
N ILE A 612 1.83 58.12 -7.61
CA ILE A 612 2.72 57.62 -6.57
C ILE A 612 3.16 56.22 -6.97
N VAL A 613 4.42 56.11 -7.41
CA VAL A 613 5.12 54.83 -7.56
C VAL A 613 5.38 54.28 -6.17
N SER A 614 4.45 53.48 -5.65
CA SER A 614 4.64 52.74 -4.41
C SER A 614 5.66 51.63 -4.62
N ARG A 615 6.86 51.89 -4.11
CA ARG A 615 7.96 50.94 -3.91
C ARG A 615 7.41 49.76 -3.09
N THR A 616 7.15 48.64 -3.76
CA THR A 616 6.68 47.39 -3.14
C THR A 616 7.78 46.89 -2.21
N GLN A 617 7.56 47.07 -0.89
CA GLN A 617 8.36 46.38 0.11
C GLN A 617 8.21 44.88 -0.13
N ALA A 618 9.32 44.18 -0.24
CA ALA A 618 9.35 42.74 -0.37
C ALA A 618 8.76 42.13 0.91
N GLU A 619 7.46 41.82 0.89
CA GLU A 619 6.81 41.01 1.92
C GLU A 619 7.61 39.71 2.05
N THR A 620 8.20 39.52 3.23
CA THR A 620 8.77 38.25 3.65
C THR A 620 7.65 37.22 3.63
N LYS A 621 7.55 36.47 2.52
CA LYS A 621 6.55 35.42 2.38
C LYS A 621 6.80 34.40 3.49
N ASP A 622 5.90 34.38 4.46
CA ASP A 622 5.85 33.37 5.51
C ASP A 622 6.06 31.98 4.87
N PRO A 623 6.87 31.12 5.51
CA PRO A 623 7.16 29.79 4.98
C PRO A 623 5.83 29.04 4.76
N LYS A 624 5.65 28.50 3.55
CA LYS A 624 4.43 27.76 3.20
C LYS A 624 4.36 26.47 4.03
N LEU A 625 3.47 26.45 5.00
CA LEU A 625 3.26 25.29 5.87
C LEU A 625 2.42 24.21 5.15
N PRO A 626 2.53 22.93 5.56
CA PRO A 626 1.77 21.85 4.96
C PRO A 626 0.28 21.89 5.36
N CYS A 627 -0.62 21.59 4.42
CA CYS A 627 -2.06 21.59 4.67
C CYS A 627 -2.46 20.58 5.75
N THR A 628 -3.13 21.07 6.78
CA THR A 628 -3.64 20.27 7.92
C THR A 628 -4.88 19.44 7.58
N GLY A 629 -5.54 19.68 6.44
CA GLY A 629 -6.83 19.05 6.12
C GLY A 629 -7.95 19.53 7.03
N LEU A 630 -9.18 19.02 6.84
CA LEU A 630 -10.30 19.34 7.73
C LEU A 630 -10.24 18.46 8.99
N THR A 631 -10.39 19.08 10.16
CA THR A 631 -10.32 18.47 11.48
C THR A 631 -11.55 18.81 12.31
N LYS A 632 -11.64 18.32 13.56
CA LYS A 632 -12.67 18.73 14.53
C LYS A 632 -12.73 20.25 14.75
N LYS A 633 -11.58 20.95 14.61
CA LYS A 633 -11.51 22.41 14.77
C LYS A 633 -12.28 23.15 13.67
N ASP A 634 -12.35 22.55 12.48
CA ASP A 634 -13.05 23.10 11.32
C ASP A 634 -14.55 22.77 11.35
N ASP A 635 -14.88 21.53 11.76
CA ASP A 635 -16.26 21.09 11.97
C ASP A 635 -16.32 19.94 13.00
N PRO A 636 -17.05 20.07 14.11
CA PRO A 636 -17.08 19.05 15.16
C PRO A 636 -17.64 17.71 14.69
N ARG A 637 -18.45 17.69 13.61
CA ARG A 637 -19.02 16.47 13.03
C ARG A 637 -17.99 15.59 12.34
N ILE A 638 -16.82 16.13 12.01
CA ILE A 638 -15.73 15.36 11.38
C ILE A 638 -15.22 14.27 12.30
N GLU A 639 -15.13 14.54 13.60
CA GLU A 639 -14.73 13.52 14.58
C GLU A 639 -15.72 12.36 14.59
N ASN A 640 -17.02 12.65 14.63
CA ASN A 640 -18.08 11.63 14.57
C ASN A 640 -18.02 10.85 13.26
N TYR A 641 -17.73 11.53 12.14
CA TYR A 641 -17.61 10.87 10.86
C TYR A 641 -16.44 9.88 10.82
N LEU A 642 -15.27 10.28 11.31
CA LEU A 642 -14.08 9.42 11.39
C LEU A 642 -14.28 8.24 12.35
N LYS A 643 -14.91 8.46 13.51
CA LYS A 643 -15.28 7.36 14.43
C LYS A 643 -16.27 6.36 13.82
N ARG A 644 -17.18 6.84 12.97
CA ARG A 644 -18.27 6.04 12.40
C ARG A 644 -17.85 5.16 11.22
N THR A 645 -16.84 5.55 10.45
CA THR A 645 -16.49 4.89 9.19
C THR A 645 -15.06 4.39 9.19
N ALA A 646 -14.83 3.17 8.71
CA ALA A 646 -13.48 2.61 8.61
C ALA A 646 -12.86 2.77 7.21
N VAL A 647 -13.60 3.36 6.25
CA VAL A 647 -13.09 3.53 4.89
C VAL A 647 -11.94 4.54 4.86
N ILE A 648 -11.05 4.40 3.89
CA ILE A 648 -9.90 5.29 3.69
C ILE A 648 -10.22 6.47 2.75
N SER A 649 -11.29 6.38 1.96
CA SER A 649 -11.75 7.43 1.07
C SER A 649 -13.24 7.26 0.74
N ALA A 650 -13.89 8.33 0.32
CA ALA A 650 -15.30 8.32 -0.05
C ALA A 650 -15.68 9.48 -0.99
N GLY A 651 -16.96 9.53 -1.35
CA GLY A 651 -17.55 10.67 -2.03
C GLY A 651 -17.66 10.56 -3.55
N ALA A 652 -17.68 9.34 -4.10
CA ALA A 652 -17.97 9.15 -5.53
C ALA A 652 -19.28 9.86 -5.92
N ASP A 653 -19.23 10.59 -7.02
CA ASP A 653 -20.37 11.27 -7.64
C ASP A 653 -21.37 10.28 -8.25
N LYS A 654 -20.88 9.12 -8.70
CA LYS A 654 -21.68 8.04 -9.26
C LYS A 654 -21.84 6.89 -8.27
N SER A 655 -23.05 6.32 -8.23
CA SER A 655 -23.33 5.09 -7.49
C SER A 655 -22.68 3.88 -8.17
N ILE A 656 -22.43 2.80 -7.43
CA ILE A 656 -21.92 1.53 -8.01
C ILE A 656 -22.81 1.00 -9.14
N HIS A 657 -24.12 1.25 -9.09
CA HIS A 657 -25.05 0.82 -10.13
C HIS A 657 -24.90 1.64 -11.42
N ASN A 658 -24.68 2.95 -11.29
CA ASN A 658 -24.42 3.82 -12.45
C ASN A 658 -23.07 3.49 -13.08
N ILE A 659 -22.03 3.25 -12.26
CA ILE A 659 -20.72 2.84 -12.73
C ILE A 659 -20.80 1.46 -13.40
N ALA A 660 -21.57 0.52 -12.84
CA ALA A 660 -21.81 -0.78 -13.46
C ALA A 660 -22.52 -0.67 -14.82
N ALA A 661 -23.55 0.18 -14.92
CA ALA A 661 -24.26 0.41 -16.18
C ALA A 661 -23.37 1.06 -17.25
N GLU A 662 -22.42 1.92 -16.83
CA GLU A 662 -21.44 2.55 -17.71
C GLU A 662 -20.36 1.57 -18.18
N LEU A 663 -19.77 0.79 -17.28
CA LEU A 663 -18.70 -0.16 -17.60
C LEU A 663 -19.22 -1.44 -18.28
N TYR A 664 -20.45 -1.86 -17.95
CA TYR A 664 -21.06 -3.11 -18.42
C TYR A 664 -22.53 -2.91 -18.81
N PRO A 665 -22.80 -2.22 -19.94
CA PRO A 665 -24.16 -1.98 -20.41
C PRO A 665 -24.99 -3.28 -20.49
N GLY A 666 -26.24 -3.22 -20.02
CA GLY A 666 -27.18 -4.35 -20.06
C GLY A 666 -27.05 -5.38 -18.94
N THR A 667 -26.03 -5.30 -18.06
CA THR A 667 -25.89 -6.22 -16.92
C THR A 667 -25.93 -5.47 -15.58
N PRO A 668 -26.94 -5.67 -14.72
CA PRO A 668 -27.00 -5.00 -13.42
C PRO A 668 -25.87 -5.49 -12.49
N PHE A 669 -25.40 -4.62 -11.59
CA PHE A 669 -24.24 -4.89 -10.71
C PHE A 669 -24.32 -6.24 -9.97
N ASN A 670 -25.49 -6.64 -9.49
CA ASN A 670 -25.67 -7.90 -8.77
C ASN A 670 -25.42 -9.15 -9.65
N LYS A 671 -25.64 -9.05 -10.96
CA LYS A 671 -25.40 -10.11 -11.97
C LYS A 671 -23.98 -10.10 -12.53
N LEU A 672 -23.16 -9.11 -12.20
CA LEU A 672 -21.75 -9.08 -12.60
C LEU A 672 -20.95 -10.20 -11.87
N THR A 673 -19.97 -10.76 -12.58
CA THR A 673 -18.95 -11.63 -11.98
C THR A 673 -18.14 -10.88 -10.93
N GLN A 674 -17.49 -11.59 -9.99
CA GLN A 674 -16.72 -10.94 -8.94
C GLN A 674 -15.63 -10.00 -9.50
N LYS A 675 -14.86 -10.45 -10.49
CA LYS A 675 -13.87 -9.63 -11.21
C LYS A 675 -14.46 -8.33 -11.77
N ARG A 676 -15.66 -8.39 -12.38
CA ARG A 676 -16.34 -7.20 -12.90
C ARG A 676 -16.84 -6.29 -11.78
N LYS A 677 -17.32 -6.84 -10.67
CA LYS A 677 -17.69 -6.06 -9.46
C LYS A 677 -16.49 -5.34 -8.89
N ASP A 678 -15.32 -5.98 -8.87
CA ASP A 678 -14.08 -5.37 -8.39
C ASP A 678 -13.63 -4.22 -9.30
N ASN A 679 -13.75 -4.35 -10.62
CA ASN A 679 -13.52 -3.24 -11.54
C ASN A 679 -14.47 -2.05 -11.31
N VAL A 680 -15.76 -2.31 -11.03
CA VAL A 680 -16.73 -1.25 -10.68
C VAL A 680 -16.33 -0.55 -9.39
N ARG A 681 -15.89 -1.30 -8.36
CA ARG A 681 -15.42 -0.75 -7.08
C ARG A 681 -14.16 0.08 -7.27
N LEU A 682 -13.18 -0.42 -8.02
CA LEU A 682 -11.96 0.31 -8.34
C LEU A 682 -12.28 1.63 -9.05
N LYS A 683 -13.20 1.62 -10.02
CA LYS A 683 -13.65 2.84 -10.69
C LYS A 683 -14.38 3.78 -9.73
N GLN A 684 -15.14 3.26 -8.77
CA GLN A 684 -15.78 4.08 -7.73
C GLN A 684 -14.74 4.76 -6.83
N GLU A 685 -13.72 4.03 -6.41
CA GLU A 685 -12.61 4.56 -5.60
C GLU A 685 -11.87 5.68 -6.34
N GLN A 686 -11.66 5.54 -7.65
CA GLN A 686 -11.07 6.59 -8.49
C GLN A 686 -11.93 7.87 -8.57
N LEU A 687 -13.24 7.78 -8.30
CA LEU A 687 -14.16 8.91 -8.31
C LEU A 687 -14.34 9.55 -6.91
N HIS A 688 -13.69 9.02 -5.88
CA HIS A 688 -13.75 9.58 -4.53
C HIS A 688 -13.26 11.02 -4.48
N GLN A 689 -13.92 11.83 -3.66
CA GLN A 689 -13.66 13.27 -3.56
C GLN A 689 -12.84 13.61 -2.31
N TRP A 690 -12.84 12.74 -1.29
CA TRP A 690 -12.04 12.93 -0.08
C TRP A 690 -11.45 11.63 0.49
N ALA A 691 -10.32 11.76 1.17
CA ALA A 691 -9.62 10.71 1.91
C ALA A 691 -9.71 10.95 3.42
N LEU A 692 -9.76 9.86 4.18
CA LEU A 692 -9.90 9.84 5.64
C LEU A 692 -8.59 9.36 6.28
N PHE A 693 -8.03 10.17 7.15
CA PHE A 693 -6.78 9.88 7.86
C PHE A 693 -7.08 9.67 9.35
N HIS A 694 -7.63 8.51 9.68
CA HIS A 694 -8.12 8.15 11.03
C HIS A 694 -7.11 8.44 12.14
N LYS A 695 -5.85 7.98 11.98
CA LYS A 695 -4.77 8.19 12.95
C LYS A 695 -4.47 9.67 13.24
N ARG A 696 -4.78 10.57 12.30
CA ARG A 696 -4.51 12.01 12.41
C ARG A 696 -5.78 12.83 12.69
N GLY A 697 -6.95 12.18 12.75
CA GLY A 697 -8.22 12.88 12.97
C GLY A 697 -8.58 13.90 11.89
N LEU A 698 -8.18 13.67 10.63
CA LEU A 698 -8.36 14.65 9.55
C LEU A 698 -8.89 14.07 8.24
N VAL A 699 -9.49 14.93 7.41
CA VAL A 699 -10.02 14.64 6.08
C VAL A 699 -9.36 15.53 5.03
N ARG A 700 -8.95 14.98 3.88
CA ARG A 700 -8.38 15.76 2.76
C ARG A 700 -9.14 15.57 1.47
N ALA A 701 -9.19 16.60 0.64
CA ALA A 701 -9.75 16.48 -0.71
C ALA A 701 -8.78 15.71 -1.63
N ILE A 702 -9.30 14.76 -2.40
CA ILE A 702 -8.53 13.93 -3.36
C ILE A 702 -9.14 13.90 -4.77
N GLY A 703 -10.33 14.49 -4.96
CA GLY A 703 -11.05 14.50 -6.24
C GLY A 703 -10.51 15.53 -7.23
N ALA A 704 -11.38 16.01 -8.12
CA ALA A 704 -11.04 16.98 -9.18
C ALA A 704 -10.44 18.29 -8.62
N LYS A 705 -10.82 18.65 -7.39
CA LYS A 705 -10.18 19.70 -6.59
C LYS A 705 -9.43 19.04 -5.45
N SER A 706 -8.21 18.57 -5.72
CA SER A 706 -7.38 17.89 -4.74
C SER A 706 -6.71 18.87 -3.78
N CYS A 707 -6.34 18.38 -2.59
CA CYS A 707 -5.59 19.14 -1.61
C CYS A 707 -4.27 19.65 -2.21
N THR A 708 -3.99 20.95 -2.09
CA THR A 708 -2.75 21.56 -2.61
C THR A 708 -1.51 21.18 -1.79
N GLY A 709 -1.69 20.51 -0.65
CA GLY A 709 -0.61 20.16 0.27
C GLY A 709 -0.07 21.35 1.07
N LEU A 710 -0.55 22.57 0.83
CA LEU A 710 -0.09 23.81 1.45
C LEU A 710 -1.25 24.54 2.12
N MET A 711 -1.06 25.04 3.33
CA MET A 711 -2.06 25.85 4.03
C MET A 711 -1.85 27.34 3.77
N GLU A 712 -2.91 28.09 4.00
CA GLU A 712 -2.90 29.55 4.04
C GLU A 712 -3.02 29.97 5.51
N ARG A 713 -2.33 31.04 5.91
CA ARG A 713 -2.64 31.73 7.16
C ARG A 713 -3.63 32.83 6.85
N PHE A 714 -4.76 32.81 7.54
CA PHE A 714 -5.76 33.86 7.47
C PHE A 714 -5.97 34.39 8.89
N ASP A 715 -5.71 35.69 9.11
CA ASP A 715 -5.75 36.34 10.43
C ASP A 715 -4.91 35.62 11.50
N GLY A 716 -3.70 35.20 11.14
CA GLY A 716 -2.81 34.46 12.04
C GLY A 716 -3.29 33.04 12.40
N LYS A 717 -4.41 32.60 11.82
CA LYS A 717 -4.94 31.24 12.00
C LYS A 717 -4.59 30.37 10.82
N ASP A 718 -4.16 29.17 11.19
CA ASP A 718 -3.86 28.06 10.30
C ASP A 718 -5.15 27.51 9.68
N VAL A 719 -5.43 27.86 8.42
CA VAL A 719 -6.63 27.38 7.72
C VAL A 719 -6.29 26.31 6.67
N PRO A 720 -7.11 25.24 6.54
CA PRO A 720 -6.89 24.24 5.50
C PRO A 720 -6.95 24.87 4.10
N CYS A 721 -6.27 24.25 3.13
CA CYS A 721 -6.29 24.72 1.74
C CYS A 721 -7.72 24.85 1.19
N HIS A 722 -7.90 25.71 0.18
CA HIS A 722 -9.22 26.00 -0.40
C HIS A 722 -9.96 24.72 -0.85
N ALA A 723 -9.25 23.72 -1.38
CA ALA A 723 -9.83 22.45 -1.83
C ALA A 723 -10.39 21.61 -0.67
N CYS A 724 -9.67 21.56 0.46
CA CYS A 724 -10.16 20.93 1.69
C CYS A 724 -11.37 21.68 2.26
N ARG A 725 -11.30 23.01 2.36
CA ARG A 725 -12.42 23.84 2.83
C ARG A 725 -13.67 23.68 1.96
N ALA A 726 -13.51 23.53 0.65
CA ALA A 726 -14.62 23.32 -0.28
C ALA A 726 -15.44 22.05 0.02
N LEU A 727 -14.85 21.03 0.67
CA LEU A 727 -15.61 19.85 1.10
C LEU A 727 -16.72 20.20 2.09
N LEU A 728 -16.52 21.18 2.98
CA LEU A 728 -17.56 21.62 3.92
C LEU A 728 -18.80 22.18 3.23
N SER A 729 -18.67 22.62 1.96
CA SER A 729 -19.79 23.05 1.11
C SER A 729 -20.27 21.97 0.14
N HIS A 730 -19.61 20.81 0.10
CA HIS A 730 -19.94 19.71 -0.81
C HIS A 730 -21.08 18.86 -0.23
N HIS A 731 -22.23 18.84 -0.89
CA HIS A 731 -23.44 18.20 -0.35
C HIS A 731 -23.25 16.72 0.05
N PRO A 732 -22.63 15.84 -0.76
CA PRO A 732 -22.31 14.48 -0.34
C PRO A 732 -21.44 14.40 0.92
N PHE A 733 -20.51 15.33 1.11
CA PHE A 733 -19.65 15.37 2.30
C PHE A 733 -20.44 15.81 3.53
N GLN A 734 -21.25 16.88 3.39
CA GLN A 734 -22.17 17.32 4.43
C GLN A 734 -23.12 16.19 4.86
N ALA A 735 -23.69 15.46 3.90
CA ALA A 735 -24.53 14.30 4.19
C ALA A 735 -23.77 13.17 4.92
N ALA A 736 -22.48 13.00 4.63
CA ALA A 736 -21.65 12.01 5.30
C ALA A 736 -21.32 12.38 6.76
N ILE A 737 -20.96 13.64 7.02
CA ILE A 737 -20.62 14.12 8.37
C ILE A 737 -21.87 14.33 9.25
N ASN A 738 -23.04 14.58 8.67
CA ASN A 738 -24.30 14.71 9.42
C ASN A 738 -24.90 13.40 9.91
N LYS A 739 -24.40 12.24 9.46
CA LYS A 739 -24.94 10.95 9.90
C LYS A 739 -24.47 10.66 11.33
N PRO A 740 -25.40 10.40 12.27
CA PRO A 740 -25.05 10.06 13.65
C PRO A 740 -24.28 8.73 13.70
N ILE A 741 -23.48 8.55 14.74
CA ILE A 741 -22.86 7.26 15.07
C ILE A 741 -24.01 6.27 15.37
N PRO A 742 -24.11 5.12 14.66
CA PRO A 742 -25.11 4.12 14.97
C PRO A 742 -24.92 3.62 16.40
N GLU A 743 -26.02 3.37 17.11
CA GLU A 743 -25.95 2.64 18.38
C GLU A 743 -25.25 1.28 18.15
N ASP A 744 -24.49 0.81 19.14
CA ASP A 744 -23.65 -0.38 19.00
C ASP A 744 -24.40 -1.63 18.54
N ARG A 745 -25.64 -1.81 19.02
CA ARG A 745 -26.53 -2.90 18.60
C ARG A 745 -26.86 -2.89 17.10
N TYR A 746 -26.68 -1.76 16.43
CA TYR A 746 -26.92 -1.60 15.00
C TYR A 746 -25.62 -1.56 14.16
N ARG A 747 -24.44 -1.56 14.78
CA ARG A 747 -23.17 -1.55 14.04
C ARG A 747 -22.99 -2.80 13.17
N ASN A 748 -23.53 -3.94 13.58
CA ASN A 748 -23.56 -5.20 12.84
C ASN A 748 -24.30 -5.12 11.49
N PHE A 749 -25.26 -4.20 11.32
CA PHE A 749 -25.97 -3.98 10.06
C PHE A 749 -25.22 -3.05 9.09
N THR A 750 -24.05 -2.53 9.48
CA THR A 750 -23.21 -1.76 8.57
C THR A 750 -22.66 -2.70 7.49
N PRO A 751 -22.83 -2.42 6.19
CA PRO A 751 -22.32 -3.30 5.15
C PRO A 751 -20.81 -3.54 5.33
N HIS A 752 -20.36 -4.79 5.20
CA HIS A 752 -18.95 -5.19 5.40
C HIS A 752 -17.95 -4.35 4.60
N LEU A 753 -18.35 -3.84 3.43
CA LEU A 753 -17.54 -2.95 2.59
C LEU A 753 -17.14 -1.64 3.30
N TYR A 754 -17.95 -1.19 4.27
CA TYR A 754 -17.72 0.03 5.05
C TYR A 754 -17.20 -0.25 6.46
N GLN A 755 -16.97 -1.51 6.79
CA GLN A 755 -16.34 -1.96 8.03
C GLN A 755 -14.89 -2.34 7.74
N SER A 756 -13.99 -2.12 8.70
CA SER A 756 -12.73 -2.85 8.70
C SER A 756 -13.06 -4.32 8.92
N ALA A 757 -12.53 -5.24 8.10
CA ALA A 757 -12.81 -6.67 8.23
C ALA A 757 -12.49 -7.18 9.66
N ALA A 758 -11.38 -6.70 10.24
CA ALA A 758 -10.98 -7.04 11.61
C ALA A 758 -11.95 -6.48 12.66
N LEU A 759 -12.38 -5.22 12.52
CA LEU A 759 -13.34 -4.61 13.46
C LEU A 759 -14.75 -5.19 13.33
N GLY A 760 -15.19 -5.49 12.11
CA GLY A 760 -16.49 -6.10 11.84
C GLY A 760 -16.62 -7.47 12.49
N GLU A 761 -15.57 -8.29 12.42
CA GLU A 761 -15.54 -9.60 13.07
C GLU A 761 -15.50 -9.49 14.60
N LEU A 762 -14.76 -8.51 15.15
CA LEU A 762 -14.72 -8.24 16.60
C LEU A 762 -16.08 -7.77 17.14
N TYR A 763 -16.73 -6.82 16.48
CA TYR A 763 -18.07 -6.34 16.88
C TYR A 763 -19.16 -7.39 16.67
N ALA A 764 -19.03 -8.29 15.69
CA ALA A 764 -19.97 -9.38 15.50
C ALA A 764 -19.88 -10.44 16.61
N LYS A 765 -18.70 -10.62 17.22
CA LYS A 765 -18.47 -11.61 18.29
C LYS A 765 -18.88 -11.15 19.68
N HIS A 766 -18.86 -9.84 19.97
CA HIS A 766 -19.05 -9.34 21.33
C HIS A 766 -19.90 -8.06 21.38
N ALA A 767 -21.10 -8.15 21.95
CA ALA A 767 -21.90 -6.97 22.29
C ALA A 767 -21.24 -6.21 23.47
N GLY A 768 -21.15 -4.88 23.39
CA GLY A 768 -20.55 -4.03 24.44
C GLY A 768 -19.05 -3.78 24.33
N LEU A 769 -18.37 -4.30 23.29
CA LEU A 769 -16.92 -4.15 23.15
C LEU A 769 -16.46 -2.69 22.90
N SER A 770 -17.34 -1.79 22.41
CA SER A 770 -16.94 -0.39 22.18
C SER A 770 -16.62 0.33 23.48
N GLU A 771 -17.36 0.04 24.56
CA GLU A 771 -17.14 0.63 25.90
C GLU A 771 -15.77 0.25 26.49
N LEU A 772 -15.22 -0.91 26.12
CA LEU A 772 -13.88 -1.34 26.55
C LEU A 772 -12.75 -0.61 25.82
N PHE A 773 -12.96 -0.23 24.56
CA PHE A 773 -11.94 0.49 23.78
C PHE A 773 -12.01 2.00 23.96
N GLU A 774 -13.20 2.57 24.18
CA GLU A 774 -13.39 4.01 24.37
C GLU A 774 -12.99 4.50 25.78
N ASN A 775 -12.88 3.60 26.77
CA ASN A 775 -12.47 3.93 28.14
C ASN A 775 -10.98 3.64 28.45
N VAL A 776 -10.20 3.10 27.51
CA VAL A 776 -8.80 2.65 27.74
C VAL A 776 -7.79 3.44 26.89
N CYS A 777 -8.22 4.40 26.07
CA CYS A 777 -7.37 5.32 25.30
C CYS A 777 -7.72 6.77 25.65
#